data_AF-A0A915KWU3-F1
#
_entry.id   AF-A0A915KWU3-F1
#
_cell.length_a   1.000
_cell.length_b   1.000
_cell.length_c   1.000
_cell.angle_alpha   90.00
_cell.angle_beta   90.00
_cell.angle_gamma   90.00
#
_symmetry.space_group_name_H-M   'P 1'
#
loop_
_entity.id
_entity.type
_entity.pdbx_description
1 polymer ?
#
loop_
_entity_poly.entity_id
_entity_poly.type
_entity_poly.pdbx_seq_one_letter_code
_entity_poly.pdbx_strand_id
1 'polypeptide(L)'
;MTVIHIQVSRNCAEIWYHFVISSLSIKSTMEKVRIIDASSSVSTTAVSKIFVLAVFGNLFTVYFNPIHDCDETYNYWEILHLFLYGDGLQTWEYSPVYALRSYLYILVVGPFSVAKSLVFMGNFSKIEIFYFCRAFLALLNAYADTRMYDTLRNNKSATLANFYLIFRLFGTGSFVSNSAFLPSSSALWLITLSYASFLKNRNVSFAAIFQIAFAALVCWPFTALLGLPLILDVFWQNWRQLRNFVFFSLCSGLVLCSALLSVDTYFYDQIALTPWNIVKYNVFGAQRGPDLYGTEPWTYYVKNLLINWNLAILLMFLGMVVSKPRRFFLLQVGLLTWFAVFFKQPHKEERFLYPSYSLICMFSAFAMEKMQDILSKFGKYWAKIFVYTFVLSFCLISISRNVSLTVNYKAPLDVYRNFTPKNENPVKICIGKEWYRFPNSFFLPLNSRLYFLRTKFRGILPKPFAENRSFERNLFNFDILAGITRNIPTNMNDLNQEEFDRYIDVQSCDFVVDLDNNEDSLEEPNFSRQKDRFHILSSKDFLLAEKSNVLSRAFYIPYYSAKRNVYGKLPACSSYRQTVIRMMKPLLLLILCVTAEVIIADDVTDTSYECSSKNKCKSPLICRDGICVCSDEYTTDANGNCIKAPIVGDKCALSDGTILDCKGLGVDASCPYDGPSKDKCQCVAGYEQAGKTCRFKDQNLNEKCDSDADCGVAFSSCQNKKCACIDSFKPDGGLCVSADGFKCPSGDPLKESNGKIRVCGVSFRPNEINSTDPSSTFNDSCPVSTHSCFYHPLIRSPSGDLVGHCCPKTDEQTSKQPVCPQGRPLAGAVCSVASDSDSDDSSSTSSDSCPSLTNTCIGVSCCPSPCPGQLSFFASSGRCLAPVMPGSSCKVDAQCGRGASCQNNKGTKVCVCKSGFVLNNDVCERQ
;
A
#
# COMPACT_ATOMS: atom_id res chain seq x y z
N MET A 1 14.53 -11.47 -30.14
CA MET A 1 14.35 -10.27 -29.29
C MET A 1 13.92 -9.02 -30.05
N THR A 2 14.02 -8.94 -31.38
CA THR A 2 13.50 -7.81 -32.19
C THR A 2 11.97 -7.88 -32.45
N VAL A 3 11.35 -9.05 -32.25
CA VAL A 3 9.90 -9.26 -32.48
C VAL A 3 9.05 -8.96 -31.22
N ILE A 4 9.65 -8.98 -30.02
CA ILE A 4 8.93 -8.73 -28.75
C ILE A 4 8.81 -7.22 -28.45
N HIS A 5 9.73 -6.39 -28.95
CA HIS A 5 9.64 -4.93 -28.85
C HIS A 5 8.51 -4.33 -29.73
N ILE A 6 8.13 -5.01 -30.81
CA ILE A 6 6.98 -4.63 -31.64
C ILE A 6 5.67 -5.08 -30.98
N GLN A 7 5.66 -6.18 -30.21
CA GLN A 7 4.46 -6.70 -29.56
C GLN A 7 4.00 -5.86 -28.36
N VAL A 8 4.93 -5.26 -27.59
CA VAL A 8 4.55 -4.35 -26.47
C VAL A 8 4.08 -2.98 -26.99
N SER A 9 4.68 -2.50 -28.09
CA SER A 9 4.18 -1.33 -28.82
C SER A 9 2.80 -1.57 -29.45
N ARG A 10 2.55 -2.79 -29.98
CA ARG A 10 1.24 -3.21 -30.48
C ARG A 10 0.22 -3.39 -29.36
N ASN A 11 0.59 -3.93 -28.21
CA ASN A 11 -0.34 -4.09 -27.08
C ASN A 11 -0.71 -2.75 -26.43
N CYS A 12 0.21 -1.79 -26.35
CA CYS A 12 -0.17 -0.42 -26.00
C CYS A 12 -1.04 0.22 -27.08
N ALA A 13 -0.82 -0.06 -28.37
CA ALA A 13 -1.65 0.44 -29.47
C ALA A 13 -3.01 -0.27 -29.60
N GLU A 14 -3.13 -1.53 -29.16
CA GLU A 14 -4.36 -2.34 -29.09
C GLU A 14 -5.17 -1.94 -27.86
N ILE A 15 -4.53 -1.72 -26.70
CA ILE A 15 -5.15 -1.04 -25.55
C ILE A 15 -5.55 0.38 -25.93
N TRP A 16 -4.78 1.08 -26.77
CA TRP A 16 -5.12 2.40 -27.31
C TRP A 16 -6.23 2.32 -28.38
N TYR A 17 -6.33 1.25 -29.16
CA TYR A 17 -7.40 1.02 -30.14
C TYR A 17 -8.71 0.67 -29.42
N HIS A 18 -8.65 -0.16 -28.37
CA HIS A 18 -9.78 -0.44 -27.49
C HIS A 18 -10.14 0.78 -26.62
N PHE A 19 -9.19 1.60 -26.19
CA PHE A 19 -9.43 2.86 -25.48
C PHE A 19 -9.99 3.93 -26.42
N VAL A 20 -9.55 4.02 -27.67
CA VAL A 20 -10.09 4.94 -28.69
C VAL A 20 -11.46 4.44 -29.19
N ILE A 21 -11.71 3.14 -29.28
CA ILE A 21 -13.03 2.59 -29.60
C ILE A 21 -13.99 2.70 -28.42
N SER A 22 -13.53 2.55 -27.18
CA SER A 22 -14.33 2.87 -25.98
C SER A 22 -14.52 4.39 -25.82
N SER A 23 -13.57 5.21 -26.27
CA SER A 23 -13.72 6.67 -26.46
C SER A 23 -14.62 7.03 -27.65
N LEU A 24 -14.81 6.15 -28.64
CA LEU A 24 -15.78 6.32 -29.72
C LEU A 24 -17.17 5.80 -29.32
N SER A 25 -17.24 4.99 -28.25
CA SER A 25 -18.45 4.69 -27.48
C SER A 25 -18.86 5.83 -26.53
N ILE A 26 -18.27 7.02 -26.69
CA ILE A 26 -18.81 8.30 -26.17
C ILE A 26 -20.25 8.54 -26.68
N LYS A 27 -20.72 7.83 -27.72
CA LYS A 27 -22.14 7.89 -28.09
C LYS A 27 -23.08 7.37 -26.99
N SER A 28 -22.71 6.29 -26.29
CA SER A 28 -23.53 5.66 -25.24
C SER A 28 -23.40 6.38 -23.89
N THR A 29 -22.17 6.77 -23.51
CA THR A 29 -21.95 7.54 -22.28
C THR A 29 -22.56 8.93 -22.37
N MET A 30 -22.65 9.54 -23.54
CA MET A 30 -23.21 10.89 -23.70
C MET A 30 -24.71 10.95 -23.97
N GLU A 31 -25.33 9.83 -24.35
CA GLU A 31 -26.79 9.67 -24.25
C GLU A 31 -27.24 9.40 -22.80
N LYS A 32 -26.38 8.77 -21.97
CA LYS A 32 -26.64 8.58 -20.53
C LYS A 32 -26.23 9.77 -19.64
N VAL A 33 -25.48 10.75 -20.13
CA VAL A 33 -25.42 12.10 -19.52
C VAL A 33 -26.71 12.84 -19.91
N ARG A 34 -27.86 12.33 -19.46
CA ARG A 34 -29.01 13.19 -19.23
C ARG A 34 -28.56 14.22 -18.21
N ILE A 35 -28.74 15.48 -18.60
CA ILE A 35 -28.77 16.67 -17.76
C ILE A 35 -29.23 16.24 -16.36
N ILE A 36 -28.33 16.26 -15.37
CA ILE A 36 -28.73 16.09 -13.98
C ILE A 36 -29.68 17.25 -13.71
N ASP A 37 -30.97 16.93 -13.61
CA ASP A 37 -32.01 17.91 -13.40
C ASP A 37 -31.66 18.79 -12.21
N ALA A 38 -31.81 20.08 -12.43
CA ALA A 38 -31.50 21.16 -11.52
C ALA A 38 -32.56 21.24 -10.40
N SER A 39 -32.76 20.19 -9.61
CA SER A 39 -33.52 20.25 -8.36
C SER A 39 -33.43 18.94 -7.57
N SER A 40 -32.48 18.83 -6.65
CA SER A 40 -32.62 18.02 -5.41
C SER A 40 -31.35 18.10 -4.57
N SER A 41 -31.55 18.05 -3.26
CA SER A 41 -30.52 17.95 -2.22
C SER A 41 -29.49 16.86 -2.51
N VAL A 42 -28.21 17.16 -2.28
CA VAL A 42 -27.07 16.28 -2.51
C VAL A 42 -27.18 15.01 -1.65
N SER A 43 -27.25 13.84 -2.28
CA SER A 43 -26.96 12.59 -1.57
C SER A 43 -25.44 12.44 -1.41
N THR A 44 -25.02 11.87 -0.28
CA THR A 44 -23.62 11.50 0.03
C THR A 44 -22.95 10.71 -1.10
N THR A 45 -23.75 9.95 -1.87
CA THR A 45 -23.32 9.11 -3.01
C THR A 45 -22.69 9.89 -4.17
N ALA A 46 -23.15 11.11 -4.46
CA ALA A 46 -22.62 11.89 -5.60
C ALA A 46 -21.22 12.46 -5.33
N VAL A 47 -20.97 12.88 -4.07
CA VAL A 47 -19.65 13.37 -3.65
C VAL A 47 -18.63 12.22 -3.63
N SER A 48 -19.03 11.03 -3.22
CA SER A 48 -18.19 9.83 -3.26
C SER A 48 -17.76 9.48 -4.69
N LYS A 49 -18.67 9.52 -5.67
CA LYS A 49 -18.35 9.24 -7.09
C LYS A 49 -17.31 10.24 -7.65
N ILE A 50 -17.44 11.53 -7.34
CA ILE A 50 -16.47 12.55 -7.76
C ILE A 50 -15.11 12.38 -7.07
N PHE A 51 -15.13 12.04 -5.78
CA PHE A 51 -13.89 11.75 -5.05
C PHE A 51 -13.13 10.61 -5.72
N VAL A 52 -13.79 9.50 -6.04
CA VAL A 52 -13.08 8.38 -6.66
C VAL A 52 -12.60 8.71 -8.07
N LEU A 53 -13.34 9.50 -8.85
CA LEU A 53 -12.85 10.00 -10.14
C LEU A 53 -11.58 10.86 -9.97
N ALA A 54 -11.56 11.74 -8.96
CA ALA A 54 -10.39 12.56 -8.64
C ALA A 54 -9.20 11.71 -8.17
N VAL A 55 -9.45 10.67 -7.36
CA VAL A 55 -8.44 9.71 -6.95
C VAL A 55 -7.86 8.98 -8.16
N PHE A 56 -8.71 8.44 -9.04
CA PHE A 56 -8.24 7.72 -10.23
C PHE A 56 -7.38 8.60 -11.14
N GLY A 57 -7.82 9.82 -11.43
CA GLY A 57 -7.05 10.77 -12.24
C GLY A 57 -5.72 11.15 -11.60
N ASN A 58 -5.68 11.33 -10.29
CA ASN A 58 -4.46 11.70 -9.59
C ASN A 58 -3.50 10.51 -9.39
N LEU A 59 -4.00 9.29 -9.19
CA LEU A 59 -3.17 8.09 -9.08
C LEU A 59 -2.40 7.78 -10.37
N PHE A 60 -2.91 8.22 -11.53
CA PHE A 60 -2.16 8.16 -12.79
C PHE A 60 -0.78 8.86 -12.69
N THR A 61 -0.70 9.97 -11.94
CA THR A 61 0.55 10.71 -11.77
C THR A 61 1.60 9.93 -10.96
N VAL A 62 1.18 9.01 -10.08
CA VAL A 62 2.09 8.30 -9.17
C VAL A 62 3.17 7.52 -9.93
N TYR A 63 2.79 6.83 -11.01
CA TYR A 63 3.69 5.94 -11.76
C TYR A 63 4.28 6.57 -13.03
N PHE A 64 3.57 7.52 -13.63
CA PHE A 64 3.92 8.09 -14.94
C PHE A 64 4.63 9.43 -14.86
N ASN A 65 4.43 10.21 -13.79
CA ASN A 65 5.11 11.49 -13.60
C ASN A 65 6.56 11.23 -13.14
N PRO A 66 7.59 11.63 -13.91
CA PRO A 66 8.97 11.56 -13.43
C PRO A 66 9.22 12.58 -12.31
N ILE A 67 10.44 12.58 -11.75
CA ILE A 67 10.88 13.68 -10.86
C ILE A 67 11.43 14.78 -11.76
N HIS A 68 10.82 15.96 -11.68
CA HIS A 68 11.14 17.10 -12.55
C HIS A 68 12.17 18.05 -11.97
N ASP A 69 12.32 18.04 -10.64
CA ASP A 69 13.04 19.05 -9.89
C ASP A 69 13.99 18.39 -8.88
N CYS A 70 15.25 18.80 -8.85
CA CYS A 70 16.25 18.23 -7.97
C CYS A 70 16.03 18.58 -6.49
N ASP A 71 15.30 19.67 -6.19
CA ASP A 71 14.91 19.96 -4.81
C ASP A 71 13.92 18.91 -4.30
N GLU A 72 13.05 18.36 -5.15
CA GLU A 72 12.17 17.27 -4.75
C GLU A 72 13.00 16.10 -4.19
N THR A 73 14.06 15.74 -4.90
CA THR A 73 15.01 14.69 -4.50
C THR A 73 15.77 15.08 -3.24
N TYR A 74 16.61 16.11 -3.31
CA TYR A 74 17.63 16.35 -2.29
C TYR A 74 17.12 17.05 -1.04
N ASN A 75 16.06 17.85 -1.15
CA ASN A 75 15.49 18.55 0.01
C ASN A 75 14.37 17.77 0.69
N TYR A 76 13.73 16.79 0.04
CA TYR A 76 12.56 16.12 0.61
C TYR A 76 12.68 14.60 0.61
N TRP A 77 12.94 13.97 -0.54
CA TRP A 77 13.09 12.51 -0.59
C TRP A 77 14.29 12.00 0.19
N GLU A 78 15.45 12.67 0.09
CA GLU A 78 16.66 12.26 0.83
C GLU A 78 16.51 12.46 2.35
N ILE A 79 15.81 13.51 2.78
CA ILE A 79 15.54 13.75 4.21
C ILE A 79 14.54 12.72 4.75
N LEU A 80 13.52 12.37 3.96
CA LEU A 80 12.62 11.27 4.32
C LEU A 80 13.37 9.93 4.38
N HIS A 81 14.30 9.69 3.45
CA HIS A 81 15.14 8.50 3.47
C HIS A 81 16.01 8.45 4.73
N LEU A 82 16.62 9.57 5.14
CA LEU A 82 17.35 9.68 6.42
C LEU A 82 16.46 9.27 7.60
N PHE A 83 15.24 9.80 7.65
CA PHE A 83 14.31 9.56 8.77
C PHE A 83 13.84 8.10 8.85
N LEU A 84 13.90 7.35 7.74
CA LEU A 84 13.46 5.95 7.67
C LEU A 84 14.60 4.94 7.78
N TYR A 85 15.78 5.27 7.23
CA TYR A 85 16.89 4.33 7.06
C TYR A 85 18.20 4.75 7.75
N GLY A 86 18.26 5.97 8.30
CA GLY A 86 19.45 6.48 9.00
C GLY A 86 20.54 7.03 8.09
N ASP A 87 20.29 7.13 6.78
CA ASP A 87 21.21 7.64 5.77
C ASP A 87 20.50 8.48 4.70
N GLY A 88 21.23 9.40 4.08
CA GLY A 88 20.71 10.26 3.02
C GLY A 88 21.66 11.39 2.70
N LEU A 89 21.31 12.20 1.72
CA LEU A 89 22.02 13.43 1.36
C LEU A 89 21.33 14.66 1.97
N GLN A 90 22.12 15.67 2.33
CA GLN A 90 21.69 17.00 2.75
C GLN A 90 22.21 18.08 1.80
N THR A 91 21.36 19.05 1.53
CA THR A 91 21.77 20.33 0.95
C THR A 91 22.29 21.25 2.06
N TRP A 92 22.94 22.36 1.66
CA TRP A 92 23.35 23.40 2.60
C TRP A 92 22.15 24.01 3.35
N GLU A 93 20.95 23.98 2.76
CA GLU A 93 19.72 24.54 3.34
C GLU A 93 19.28 23.81 4.63
N TYR A 94 19.71 22.55 4.80
CA TYR A 94 19.52 21.72 5.99
C TYR A 94 20.71 21.75 6.96
N SER A 95 21.78 22.50 6.65
CA SER A 95 22.84 22.73 7.62
C SER A 95 22.31 23.58 8.77
N PRO A 96 22.60 23.26 10.03
CA PRO A 96 22.23 24.09 11.17
C PRO A 96 22.66 25.55 11.01
N VAL A 97 23.77 25.84 10.34
CA VAL A 97 24.25 27.21 10.11
C VAL A 97 23.21 28.09 9.39
N TYR A 98 22.43 27.52 8.49
CA TYR A 98 21.48 28.27 7.65
C TYR A 98 20.02 27.99 8.02
N ALA A 99 19.68 26.73 8.31
CA ALA A 99 18.35 26.28 8.74
C ALA A 99 17.20 26.92 7.93
N LEU A 100 17.21 26.70 6.61
CA LEU A 100 16.23 27.29 5.69
C LEU A 100 15.02 26.37 5.43
N ARG A 101 15.16 25.05 5.68
CA ARG A 101 14.12 24.06 5.46
C ARG A 101 13.63 23.47 6.77
N SER A 102 12.31 23.33 6.92
CA SER A 102 11.72 22.78 8.14
C SER A 102 11.73 21.26 8.14
N TYR A 103 12.11 20.65 9.27
CA TYR A 103 11.92 19.22 9.49
C TYR A 103 10.44 18.90 9.82
N LEU A 104 9.69 19.88 10.34
CA LEU A 104 8.24 19.74 10.57
C LEU A 104 7.49 19.42 9.28
N TYR A 105 7.90 20.02 8.15
CA TYR A 105 7.32 19.73 6.85
C TYR A 105 7.39 18.23 6.52
N ILE A 106 8.55 17.60 6.74
CA ILE A 106 8.75 16.16 6.48
C ILE A 106 7.86 15.31 7.39
N LEU A 107 7.75 15.68 8.67
CA LEU A 107 7.00 14.91 9.67
C LEU A 107 5.48 14.99 9.51
N VAL A 108 4.95 16.16 9.15
CA VAL A 108 3.50 16.44 9.17
C VAL A 108 2.89 16.44 7.77
N VAL A 109 3.60 16.98 6.77
CA VAL A 109 3.10 17.12 5.39
C VAL A 109 3.65 16.04 4.49
N GLY A 110 4.92 15.69 4.71
CA GLY A 110 5.55 14.55 4.08
C GLY A 110 4.85 13.25 4.46
N PRO A 111 4.98 12.22 3.63
CA PRO A 111 4.37 10.92 3.86
C PRO A 111 5.11 10.10 4.94
N PHE A 112 5.73 10.75 5.93
CA PHE A 112 6.56 10.10 6.94
C PHE A 112 5.80 9.03 7.73
N SER A 113 4.59 9.33 8.21
CA SER A 113 3.78 8.38 8.97
C SER A 113 3.41 7.15 8.14
N VAL A 114 2.98 7.35 6.90
CA VAL A 114 2.65 6.27 5.95
C VAL A 114 3.89 5.43 5.65
N ALA A 115 4.99 6.09 5.27
CA ALA A 115 6.24 5.42 4.96
C ALA A 115 6.76 4.59 6.14
N LYS A 116 6.71 5.17 7.34
CA LYS A 116 7.11 4.52 8.58
C LYS A 116 6.29 3.27 8.86
N SER A 117 4.96 3.35 8.77
CA SER A 117 4.08 2.20 8.96
C SER A 117 4.43 1.07 7.99
N LEU A 118 4.70 1.41 6.72
CA LEU A 118 5.08 0.43 5.70
C LEU A 118 6.46 -0.20 5.99
N VAL A 119 7.45 0.58 6.44
CA VAL A 119 8.75 0.06 6.88
C VAL A 119 8.57 -0.89 8.07
N PHE A 120 7.77 -0.52 9.05
CA PHE A 120 7.52 -1.32 10.26
C PHE A 120 6.84 -2.66 9.95
N MET A 121 5.92 -2.69 8.97
CA MET A 121 5.29 -3.93 8.50
C MET A 121 6.29 -4.91 7.85
N GLY A 122 7.49 -4.47 7.47
CA GLY A 122 8.58 -5.32 6.98
C GLY A 122 8.40 -5.95 5.59
N ASN A 123 7.21 -5.84 4.99
CA ASN A 123 6.83 -6.53 3.75
C ASN A 123 7.05 -5.71 2.47
N PHE A 124 7.51 -4.46 2.58
CA PHE A 124 7.62 -3.53 1.44
C PHE A 124 9.07 -3.16 1.13
N SER A 125 9.41 -3.17 -0.16
CA SER A 125 10.66 -2.64 -0.68
C SER A 125 10.70 -1.09 -0.62
N LYS A 126 11.91 -0.51 -0.64
CA LYS A 126 12.10 0.95 -0.68
C LYS A 126 11.34 1.60 -1.84
N ILE A 127 11.35 0.98 -3.01
CA ILE A 127 10.68 1.49 -4.21
C ILE A 127 9.15 1.48 -4.03
N GLU A 128 8.59 0.44 -3.42
CA GLU A 128 7.16 0.40 -3.11
C GLU A 128 6.77 1.50 -2.12
N ILE A 129 7.57 1.71 -1.07
CA ILE A 129 7.37 2.79 -0.11
C ILE A 129 7.36 4.16 -0.81
N PHE A 130 8.30 4.40 -1.74
CA PHE A 130 8.32 5.61 -2.56
C PHE A 130 7.01 5.83 -3.36
N TYR A 131 6.47 4.79 -3.99
CA TYR A 131 5.21 4.90 -4.74
C TYR A 131 3.98 5.06 -3.82
N PHE A 132 3.96 4.41 -2.65
CA PHE A 132 2.91 4.64 -1.65
C PHE A 132 2.92 6.06 -1.11
N CYS A 133 4.12 6.62 -0.89
CA CYS A 133 4.31 8.02 -0.51
C CYS A 133 3.72 8.98 -1.55
N ARG A 134 3.99 8.74 -2.85
CA ARG A 134 3.41 9.52 -3.95
C ARG A 134 1.90 9.37 -4.05
N ALA A 135 1.38 8.16 -3.81
CA ALA A 135 -0.06 7.91 -3.78
C ALA A 135 -0.74 8.72 -2.66
N PHE A 136 -0.15 8.77 -1.46
CA PHE A 136 -0.64 9.62 -0.37
C PHE A 136 -0.73 11.10 -0.77
N LEU A 137 0.30 11.66 -1.39
CA LEU A 137 0.30 13.06 -1.87
C LEU A 137 -0.78 13.30 -2.95
N ALA A 138 -0.97 12.34 -3.86
CA ALA A 138 -2.00 12.39 -4.89
C ALA A 138 -3.43 12.36 -4.29
N LEU A 139 -3.64 11.61 -3.21
CA LEU A 139 -4.91 11.54 -2.47
C LEU A 139 -5.24 12.87 -1.78
N LEU A 140 -4.26 13.55 -1.18
CA LEU A 140 -4.47 14.88 -0.59
C LEU A 140 -4.94 15.90 -1.63
N ASN A 141 -4.33 15.88 -2.82
CA ASN A 141 -4.77 16.68 -3.96
C ASN A 141 -6.19 16.30 -4.42
N ALA A 142 -6.50 15.00 -4.51
CA ALA A 142 -7.83 14.53 -4.93
C ALA A 142 -8.92 14.99 -3.95
N TYR A 143 -8.63 14.96 -2.65
CA TYR A 143 -9.51 15.47 -1.61
C TYR A 143 -9.75 16.97 -1.78
N ALA A 144 -8.70 17.76 -1.98
CA ALA A 144 -8.82 19.21 -2.18
C ALA A 144 -9.63 19.56 -3.43
N ASP A 145 -9.37 18.88 -4.55
CA ASP A 145 -10.11 19.07 -5.81
C ASP A 145 -11.59 18.71 -5.65
N THR A 146 -11.91 17.65 -4.91
CA THR A 146 -13.29 17.25 -4.62
C THR A 146 -14.02 18.29 -3.79
N ARG A 147 -13.36 18.88 -2.77
CA ARG A 147 -13.95 19.94 -1.94
C ARG A 147 -14.17 21.22 -2.73
N MET A 148 -13.26 21.58 -3.62
CA MET A 148 -13.44 22.72 -4.52
C MET A 148 -14.59 22.47 -5.49
N TYR A 149 -14.65 21.29 -6.11
CA TYR A 149 -15.75 20.89 -7.00
C TYR A 149 -17.12 21.01 -6.31
N ASP A 150 -17.27 20.43 -5.12
CA ASP A 150 -18.52 20.49 -4.35
C ASP A 150 -18.92 21.94 -4.04
N THR A 151 -17.95 22.77 -3.67
CA THR A 151 -18.17 24.18 -3.39
C THR A 151 -18.61 24.96 -4.63
N LEU A 152 -17.96 24.75 -5.78
CA LEU A 152 -18.32 25.39 -7.05
C LEU A 152 -19.71 24.96 -7.50
N ARG A 153 -20.02 23.67 -7.39
CA ARG A 153 -21.33 23.11 -7.75
C ARG A 153 -22.45 23.75 -6.94
N ASN A 154 -22.26 23.88 -5.63
CA ASN A 154 -23.29 24.38 -4.72
C ASN A 154 -23.43 25.91 -4.76
N ASN A 155 -22.35 26.65 -5.04
CA ASN A 155 -22.37 28.12 -5.08
C ASN A 155 -22.66 28.72 -6.46
N LYS A 156 -22.49 27.93 -7.52
CA LYS A 156 -22.63 28.37 -8.91
C LYS A 156 -23.47 27.39 -9.72
N SER A 157 -22.84 26.35 -10.27
CA SER A 157 -23.51 25.39 -11.13
C SER A 157 -22.70 24.09 -11.22
N ALA A 158 -23.38 23.00 -11.55
CA ALA A 158 -22.71 21.73 -11.86
C ALA A 158 -21.84 21.82 -13.11
N THR A 159 -22.24 22.60 -14.12
CA THR A 159 -21.49 22.78 -15.37
C THR A 159 -20.11 23.39 -15.13
N LEU A 160 -20.05 24.46 -14.32
CA LEU A 160 -18.80 25.09 -13.91
C LEU A 160 -17.89 24.10 -13.18
N ALA A 161 -18.45 23.37 -12.20
CA ALA A 161 -17.71 22.40 -11.41
C ALA A 161 -17.15 21.27 -12.28
N ASN A 162 -17.92 20.76 -13.25
CA ASN A 162 -17.48 19.75 -14.20
C ASN A 162 -16.30 20.21 -15.05
N PHE A 163 -16.35 21.43 -15.60
CA PHE A 163 -15.23 21.97 -16.36
C PHE A 163 -13.98 22.18 -15.50
N TYR A 164 -14.13 22.67 -14.27
CA TYR A 164 -13.02 22.77 -13.32
C TYR A 164 -12.34 21.42 -13.11
N LEU A 165 -13.14 20.38 -12.86
CA LEU A 165 -12.63 19.03 -12.60
C LEU A 165 -11.96 18.45 -13.85
N ILE A 166 -12.54 18.60 -15.04
CA ILE A 166 -11.92 18.16 -16.30
C ILE A 166 -10.54 18.80 -16.48
N PHE A 167 -10.43 20.12 -16.27
CA PHE A 167 -9.14 20.81 -16.37
C PHE A 167 -8.14 20.31 -15.33
N ARG A 168 -8.58 20.09 -14.09
CA ARG A 168 -7.72 19.55 -13.02
C ARG A 168 -7.29 18.10 -13.28
N LEU A 169 -8.13 17.24 -13.85
CA LEU A 169 -7.77 15.82 -14.08
C LEU A 169 -6.80 15.63 -15.24
N PHE A 170 -7.01 16.35 -16.35
CA PHE A 170 -6.26 16.11 -17.58
C PHE A 170 -5.09 17.08 -17.78
N GLY A 171 -5.14 18.28 -17.18
CA GLY A 171 -4.11 19.31 -17.37
C GLY A 171 -2.72 18.82 -16.97
N THR A 172 -1.72 19.09 -17.83
CA THR A 172 -0.33 18.73 -17.55
C THR A 172 0.19 19.40 -16.28
N GLY A 173 -0.26 20.62 -15.97
CA GLY A 173 0.10 21.28 -14.71
C GLY A 173 -0.28 20.44 -13.48
N SER A 174 -1.43 19.78 -13.49
CA SER A 174 -1.83 18.83 -12.44
C SER A 174 -0.99 17.56 -12.46
N PHE A 175 -0.68 17.04 -13.65
CA PHE A 175 0.12 15.83 -13.82
C PHE A 175 1.48 15.95 -13.13
N VAL A 176 2.15 17.09 -13.29
CA VAL A 176 3.48 17.34 -12.69
C VAL A 176 3.41 17.69 -11.21
N SER A 177 2.29 18.26 -10.72
CA SER A 177 2.18 18.73 -9.34
C SER A 177 1.60 17.70 -8.36
N ASN A 178 0.59 16.92 -8.76
CA ASN A 178 -0.31 16.24 -7.80
C ASN A 178 0.37 15.15 -6.95
N SER A 179 1.42 14.50 -7.47
CA SER A 179 2.21 13.50 -6.73
C SER A 179 3.62 13.98 -6.34
N ALA A 180 3.94 15.26 -6.56
CA ALA A 180 5.28 15.80 -6.30
C ALA A 180 5.47 16.07 -4.81
N PHE A 181 6.58 15.62 -4.24
CA PHE A 181 6.93 15.88 -2.84
C PHE A 181 7.63 17.23 -2.69
N LEU A 182 6.89 18.31 -2.97
CA LEU A 182 7.36 19.69 -2.93
C LEU A 182 6.42 20.57 -2.09
N PRO A 183 6.94 21.56 -1.33
CA PRO A 183 6.08 22.44 -0.57
C PRO A 183 5.13 23.27 -1.42
N SER A 184 5.49 23.58 -2.67
CA SER A 184 4.59 24.26 -3.60
C SER A 184 3.41 23.40 -4.04
N SER A 185 3.60 22.08 -4.16
CA SER A 185 2.50 21.12 -4.36
C SER A 185 1.64 20.99 -3.11
N SER A 186 2.27 20.98 -1.92
CA SER A 186 1.53 20.98 -0.67
C SER A 186 0.68 22.24 -0.49
N ALA A 187 1.24 23.39 -0.83
CA ALA A 187 0.53 24.65 -0.85
C ALA A 187 -0.63 24.67 -1.85
N LEU A 188 -0.49 24.04 -3.03
CA LEU A 188 -1.59 23.93 -3.99
C LEU A 188 -2.84 23.31 -3.35
N TRP A 189 -2.75 22.13 -2.74
CA TRP A 189 -3.94 21.49 -2.16
C TRP A 189 -4.45 22.22 -0.91
N LEU A 190 -3.58 22.79 -0.08
CA LEU A 190 -3.97 23.58 1.09
C LEU A 190 -4.70 24.88 0.71
N ILE A 191 -4.17 25.63 -0.27
CA ILE A 191 -4.80 26.85 -0.78
C ILE A 191 -6.12 26.52 -1.47
N THR A 192 -6.19 25.40 -2.19
CA THR A 192 -7.45 24.91 -2.79
C THR A 192 -8.51 24.63 -1.72
N LEU A 193 -8.15 23.95 -0.63
CA LEU A 193 -9.06 23.72 0.51
C LEU A 193 -9.48 25.02 1.19
N SER A 194 -8.54 25.98 1.34
CA SER A 194 -8.83 27.27 1.94
C SER A 194 -9.83 28.06 1.10
N TYR A 195 -9.64 28.10 -0.21
CA TYR A 195 -10.56 28.75 -1.12
C TYR A 195 -11.91 28.05 -1.22
N ALA A 196 -11.96 26.72 -1.16
CA ALA A 196 -13.22 25.99 -1.02
C ALA A 196 -13.95 26.40 0.27
N SER A 197 -13.24 26.46 1.40
CA SER A 197 -13.81 26.88 2.69
C SER A 197 -14.28 28.34 2.70
N PHE A 198 -13.53 29.22 2.03
CA PHE A 198 -13.83 30.64 1.85
C PHE A 198 -15.05 30.88 0.98
N LEU A 199 -15.18 30.13 -0.12
CA LEU A 199 -16.33 30.24 -1.00
C LEU A 199 -17.58 29.61 -0.36
N LYS A 200 -17.44 28.50 0.38
CA LYS A 200 -18.56 27.79 1.02
C LYS A 200 -19.23 28.59 2.14
N ASN A 201 -18.45 29.24 3.01
CA ASN A 201 -18.99 29.89 4.21
C ASN A 201 -19.09 31.40 4.03
N ARG A 202 -20.26 32.01 4.30
CA ARG A 202 -20.40 33.49 4.24
C ARG A 202 -19.52 34.21 5.27
N ASN A 203 -19.28 33.61 6.43
CA ASN A 203 -18.41 34.17 7.47
C ASN A 203 -16.99 33.63 7.35
N VAL A 204 -16.01 34.33 7.92
CA VAL A 204 -14.64 33.81 8.00
C VAL A 204 -14.62 32.55 8.86
N SER A 205 -14.01 31.48 8.35
CA SER A 205 -13.91 30.20 9.05
C SER A 205 -12.48 29.95 9.53
N PHE A 206 -12.36 29.29 10.69
CA PHE A 206 -11.06 28.87 11.22
C PHE A 206 -10.31 27.99 10.21
N ALA A 207 -11.00 27.05 9.56
CA ALA A 207 -10.41 26.15 8.58
C ALA A 207 -9.70 26.91 7.44
N ALA A 208 -10.33 27.94 6.87
CA ALA A 208 -9.74 28.68 5.75
C ALA A 208 -8.47 29.44 6.17
N ILE A 209 -8.48 30.05 7.36
CA ILE A 209 -7.31 30.75 7.92
C ILE A 209 -6.20 29.77 8.26
N PHE A 210 -6.53 28.68 8.97
CA PHE A 210 -5.56 27.68 9.39
C PHE A 210 -4.87 27.05 8.17
N GLN A 211 -5.61 26.74 7.10
CA GLN A 211 -5.04 26.16 5.87
C GLN A 211 -4.07 27.12 5.14
N ILE A 212 -4.38 28.42 5.08
CA ILE A 212 -3.45 29.44 4.54
C ILE A 212 -2.22 29.58 5.44
N ALA A 213 -2.43 29.67 6.76
CA ALA A 213 -1.35 29.78 7.74
C ALA A 213 -0.44 28.55 7.67
N PHE A 214 -1.01 27.36 7.52
CA PHE A 214 -0.28 26.11 7.35
C PHE A 214 0.53 26.11 6.04
N ALA A 215 -0.10 26.50 4.92
CA ALA A 215 0.60 26.61 3.64
C ALA A 215 1.78 27.58 3.72
N ALA A 216 1.61 28.74 4.36
CA ALA A 216 2.67 29.74 4.50
C ALA A 216 3.76 29.30 5.49
N LEU A 217 3.38 28.90 6.71
CA LEU A 217 4.35 28.68 7.77
C LEU A 217 5.03 27.31 7.67
N VAL A 218 4.33 26.25 7.26
CA VAL A 218 4.90 24.89 7.25
C VAL A 218 5.43 24.52 5.87
N CYS A 219 4.74 24.92 4.80
CA CYS A 219 5.15 24.56 3.44
C CYS A 219 6.08 25.62 2.82
N TRP A 220 5.54 26.81 2.52
CA TRP A 220 6.28 27.83 1.77
C TRP A 220 5.78 29.24 2.08
N PRO A 221 6.58 30.11 2.72
CA PRO A 221 6.11 31.39 3.29
C PRO A 221 5.52 32.36 2.30
N PHE A 222 5.96 32.32 1.04
CA PHE A 222 5.45 33.23 0.01
C PHE A 222 3.97 33.01 -0.29
N THR A 223 3.41 31.82 -0.01
CA THR A 223 1.99 31.51 -0.22
C THR A 223 1.06 32.31 0.71
N ALA A 224 1.60 32.99 1.73
CA ALA A 224 0.85 33.97 2.51
C ALA A 224 0.19 35.03 1.62
N LEU A 225 0.81 35.38 0.48
CA LEU A 225 0.26 36.31 -0.50
C LEU A 225 -1.10 35.86 -1.06
N LEU A 226 -1.29 34.55 -1.23
CA LEU A 226 -2.56 33.95 -1.67
C LEU A 226 -3.64 34.01 -0.59
N GLY A 227 -3.31 34.42 0.64
CA GLY A 227 -4.28 34.74 1.70
C GLY A 227 -4.93 36.12 1.57
N LEU A 228 -4.40 37.01 0.71
CA LEU A 228 -4.93 38.35 0.49
C LEU A 228 -6.44 38.42 0.21
N PRO A 229 -7.04 37.51 -0.61
CA PRO A 229 -8.48 37.51 -0.86
C PRO A 229 -9.32 37.39 0.43
N LEU A 230 -8.90 36.56 1.40
CA LEU A 230 -9.59 36.42 2.68
C LEU A 230 -9.50 37.71 3.50
N ILE A 231 -8.29 38.28 3.57
CA ILE A 231 -8.02 39.48 4.37
C ILE A 231 -8.90 40.64 3.86
N LEU A 232 -8.90 40.87 2.55
CA LEU A 232 -9.72 41.91 1.92
C LEU A 232 -11.23 41.64 2.12
N ASP A 233 -11.67 40.38 2.06
CA ASP A 233 -13.07 40.04 2.31
C ASP A 233 -13.49 40.38 3.74
N VAL A 234 -12.64 40.06 4.73
CA VAL A 234 -12.89 40.34 6.16
C VAL A 234 -13.01 41.84 6.42
N PHE A 235 -12.08 42.65 5.88
CA PHE A 235 -12.12 44.11 6.04
C PHE A 235 -13.38 44.73 5.44
N TRP A 236 -13.88 44.18 4.34
CA TRP A 236 -15.10 44.64 3.68
C TRP A 236 -16.38 44.02 4.27
N GLN A 237 -16.30 43.28 5.38
CA GLN A 237 -17.50 42.78 6.06
C GLN A 237 -17.85 43.66 7.27
N ASN A 238 -17.50 43.24 8.48
CA ASN A 238 -17.81 43.95 9.72
C ASN A 238 -16.80 43.61 10.82
N TRP A 239 -16.84 44.37 11.92
CA TRP A 239 -15.94 44.21 13.07
C TRP A 239 -15.96 42.80 13.69
N ARG A 240 -17.11 42.12 13.70
CA ARG A 240 -17.21 40.75 14.23
C ARG A 240 -16.37 39.76 13.42
N GLN A 241 -16.34 39.91 12.09
CA GLN A 241 -15.50 39.07 11.23
C GLN A 241 -14.03 39.40 11.41
N LEU A 242 -13.67 40.68 11.57
CA LEU A 242 -12.29 41.07 11.86
C LEU A 242 -11.81 40.48 13.18
N ARG A 243 -12.63 40.55 14.24
CA ARG A 243 -12.31 39.92 15.53
C ARG A 243 -12.12 38.40 15.40
N ASN A 244 -13.00 37.72 14.66
CA ASN A 244 -12.86 36.29 14.40
C ASN A 244 -11.59 35.98 13.60
N PHE A 245 -11.28 36.77 12.57
CA PHE A 245 -10.06 36.62 11.78
C PHE A 245 -8.81 36.78 12.64
N VAL A 246 -8.75 37.82 13.48
CA VAL A 246 -7.63 38.05 14.40
C VAL A 246 -7.49 36.88 15.37
N PHE A 247 -8.58 36.46 16.03
CA PHE A 247 -8.58 35.34 16.95
C PHE A 247 -8.11 34.04 16.28
N PHE A 248 -8.70 33.67 15.15
CA PHE A 248 -8.33 32.46 14.40
C PHE A 248 -6.89 32.52 13.87
N SER A 249 -6.41 33.69 13.46
CA SER A 249 -5.02 33.89 13.01
C SER A 249 -4.03 33.75 14.17
N LEU A 250 -4.36 34.31 15.35
CA LEU A 250 -3.55 34.16 16.56
C LEU A 250 -3.50 32.70 17.01
N CYS A 251 -4.64 31.99 17.05
CA CYS A 251 -4.67 30.56 17.36
C CYS A 251 -3.85 29.74 16.37
N SER A 252 -4.02 29.99 15.06
CA SER A 252 -3.29 29.26 14.01
C SER A 252 -1.79 29.53 14.09
N GLY A 253 -1.41 30.80 14.23
CA GLY A 253 -0.02 31.24 14.38
C GLY A 253 0.63 30.67 15.63
N LEU A 254 -0.05 30.69 16.77
CA LEU A 254 0.46 30.11 18.01
C LEU A 254 0.72 28.61 17.87
N VAL A 255 -0.25 27.85 17.34
CA VAL A 255 -0.12 26.40 17.17
C VAL A 255 1.02 26.05 16.20
N LEU A 256 1.04 26.69 15.02
CA LEU A 256 2.01 26.37 13.98
C LEU A 256 3.42 26.87 14.31
N CYS A 257 3.56 28.10 14.83
CA CYS A 257 4.87 28.61 15.24
C CYS A 257 5.42 27.84 16.44
N SER A 258 4.59 27.41 17.40
CA SER A 258 5.05 26.56 18.50
C SER A 258 5.55 25.21 17.97
N ALA A 259 4.80 24.56 17.07
CA ALA A 259 5.24 23.30 16.47
C ALA A 259 6.54 23.46 15.67
N LEU A 260 6.67 24.54 14.87
CA LEU A 260 7.88 24.86 14.12
C LEU A 260 9.07 25.07 15.05
N LEU A 261 8.92 25.97 16.04
CA LEU A 261 9.98 26.26 16.99
C LEU A 261 10.38 25.01 17.77
N SER A 262 9.44 24.16 18.19
CA SER A 262 9.77 22.93 18.90
C SER A 262 10.53 21.94 18.03
N VAL A 263 10.04 21.64 16.82
CA VAL A 263 10.63 20.63 15.95
C VAL A 263 11.94 21.11 15.34
N ASP A 264 11.95 22.29 14.73
CA ASP A 264 13.14 22.78 14.04
C ASP A 264 14.26 23.09 15.04
N THR A 265 13.96 23.66 16.22
CA THR A 265 14.99 23.85 17.25
C THR A 265 15.56 22.52 17.74
N TYR A 266 14.73 21.49 17.86
CA TYR A 266 15.19 20.17 18.29
C TYR A 266 16.12 19.51 17.27
N PHE A 267 15.85 19.61 15.96
CA PHE A 267 16.71 19.00 14.94
C PHE A 267 17.93 19.87 14.56
N TYR A 268 17.87 21.19 14.74
CA TYR A 268 18.98 22.09 14.43
C TYR A 268 19.90 22.44 15.61
N ASP A 269 19.55 22.03 16.84
CA ASP A 269 20.25 22.40 18.09
C ASP A 269 20.33 23.91 18.37
N GLN A 270 19.50 24.71 17.71
CA GLN A 270 19.46 26.16 17.86
C GLN A 270 18.08 26.69 17.53
N ILE A 271 17.72 27.84 18.09
CA ILE A 271 16.40 28.45 17.86
C ILE A 271 16.25 28.77 16.37
N ALA A 272 15.42 27.99 15.68
CA ALA A 272 15.22 28.08 14.25
C ALA A 272 13.75 28.33 13.93
N LEU A 273 13.47 29.47 13.29
CA LEU A 273 12.19 29.73 12.63
C LEU A 273 12.44 29.72 11.13
N THR A 274 12.44 28.52 10.56
CA THR A 274 12.83 28.27 9.16
C THR A 274 12.08 29.13 8.13
N PRO A 275 10.76 29.45 8.26
CA PRO A 275 10.07 30.31 7.30
C PRO A 275 10.55 31.77 7.37
N TRP A 276 11.04 32.23 8.52
CA TRP A 276 11.66 33.54 8.64
C TRP A 276 13.06 33.53 8.01
N ASN A 277 13.85 32.49 8.26
CA ASN A 277 15.21 32.38 7.71
C ASN A 277 15.21 32.38 6.17
N ILE A 278 14.29 31.64 5.55
CA ILE A 278 14.15 31.60 4.08
C ILE A 278 13.70 32.96 3.51
N VAL A 279 12.80 33.69 4.19
CA VAL A 279 12.41 35.05 3.77
C VAL A 279 13.58 36.01 3.92
N LYS A 280 14.31 35.93 5.04
CA LYS A 280 15.53 36.70 5.28
C LYS A 280 16.56 36.48 4.17
N TYR A 281 16.80 35.23 3.79
CA TYR A 281 17.74 34.87 2.75
C TYR A 281 17.28 35.35 1.36
N ASN A 282 16.05 35.00 0.94
CA ASN A 282 15.58 35.25 -0.43
C ASN A 282 15.13 36.68 -0.71
N VAL A 283 14.69 37.44 0.29
CA VAL A 283 14.11 38.78 0.10
C VAL A 283 15.06 39.88 0.58
N PHE A 284 15.75 39.64 1.69
CA PHE A 284 16.60 40.66 2.33
C PHE A 284 18.11 40.42 2.11
N GLY A 285 18.50 39.38 1.36
CA GLY A 285 19.88 39.11 0.97
C GLY A 285 20.33 39.98 -0.20
N ALA A 286 21.08 41.06 0.05
CA ALA A 286 21.47 42.00 -1.01
C ALA A 286 22.40 41.40 -2.11
N GLN A 287 23.13 40.32 -1.81
CA GLN A 287 24.00 39.57 -2.75
C GLN A 287 23.74 38.06 -2.72
N ARG A 288 22.62 37.66 -2.12
CA ARG A 288 22.25 36.27 -1.84
C ARG A 288 20.79 36.08 -2.24
N GLY A 289 20.46 34.94 -2.81
CA GLY A 289 19.08 34.69 -3.22
C GLY A 289 18.94 33.77 -4.42
N PRO A 290 17.71 33.63 -4.93
CA PRO A 290 17.37 32.61 -5.92
C PRO A 290 18.09 32.80 -7.26
N ASP A 291 18.50 34.02 -7.59
CA ASP A 291 19.21 34.35 -8.84
C ASP A 291 20.58 33.63 -8.97
N LEU A 292 21.16 33.18 -7.86
CA LEU A 292 22.39 32.35 -7.85
C LEU A 292 22.22 30.99 -8.55
N TYR A 293 20.97 30.56 -8.74
CA TYR A 293 20.61 29.30 -9.38
C TYR A 293 20.14 29.50 -10.84
N GLY A 294 20.38 30.69 -11.39
CA GLY A 294 20.07 31.04 -12.78
C GLY A 294 18.86 31.96 -12.91
N THR A 295 18.73 32.61 -14.07
CA THR A 295 17.65 33.55 -14.36
C THR A 295 17.05 33.25 -15.72
N GLU A 296 15.75 33.49 -15.86
CA GLU A 296 15.01 33.25 -17.11
C GLU A 296 14.17 34.49 -17.48
N PRO A 297 13.90 34.76 -18.77
CA PRO A 297 13.06 35.88 -19.18
C PRO A 297 11.59 35.65 -18.80
N TRP A 298 10.78 36.71 -18.75
CA TRP A 298 9.33 36.64 -18.45
C TRP A 298 8.55 35.66 -19.36
N THR A 299 9.04 35.45 -20.59
CA THR A 299 8.44 34.50 -21.54
C THR A 299 8.48 33.05 -21.06
N TYR A 300 9.35 32.71 -20.10
CA TYR A 300 9.41 31.39 -19.47
C TYR A 300 8.05 30.97 -18.91
N TYR A 301 7.41 31.84 -18.11
CA TYR A 301 6.12 31.51 -17.51
C TYR A 301 4.97 31.49 -18.51
N VAL A 302 5.02 32.30 -19.56
CA VAL A 302 4.04 32.20 -20.66
C VAL A 302 4.14 30.85 -21.35
N LYS A 303 5.36 30.41 -21.72
CA LYS A 303 5.59 29.10 -22.32
C LYS A 303 5.17 27.96 -21.38
N ASN A 304 5.52 28.07 -20.09
CA ASN A 304 5.16 27.09 -19.07
C ASN A 304 3.63 26.94 -18.95
N LEU A 305 2.91 28.04 -18.76
CA LEU A 305 1.46 28.04 -18.61
C LEU A 305 0.74 27.53 -19.88
N LEU A 306 1.24 27.90 -21.07
CA LEU A 306 0.71 27.39 -22.35
C LEU A 306 0.93 25.88 -22.51
N ILE A 307 2.08 25.34 -22.08
CA ILE A 307 2.34 23.90 -22.19
C ILE A 307 1.55 23.12 -21.14
N ASN A 308 1.36 23.71 -19.94
CA ASN A 308 0.69 23.05 -18.83
C ASN A 308 -0.85 23.05 -18.93
N TRP A 309 -1.42 24.11 -19.48
CA TRP A 309 -2.87 24.35 -19.52
C TRP A 309 -3.42 24.59 -20.94
N ASN A 310 -2.56 24.67 -21.96
CA ASN A 310 -2.91 24.77 -23.39
C ASN A 310 -4.07 25.73 -23.72
N LEU A 311 -5.23 25.21 -24.12
CA LEU A 311 -6.39 26.00 -24.47
C LEU A 311 -7.05 26.65 -23.25
N ALA A 312 -6.94 26.03 -22.06
CA ALA A 312 -7.58 26.53 -20.84
C ALA A 312 -6.95 27.86 -20.37
N ILE A 313 -5.62 28.03 -20.45
CA ILE A 313 -4.99 29.30 -20.01
C ILE A 313 -5.49 30.50 -20.81
N LEU A 314 -5.83 30.31 -22.09
CA LEU A 314 -6.41 31.37 -22.92
C LEU A 314 -7.81 31.79 -22.43
N LEU A 315 -8.57 30.84 -21.89
CA LEU A 315 -9.90 31.08 -21.33
C LEU A 315 -9.87 31.70 -19.94
N MET A 316 -8.80 31.51 -19.18
CA MET A 316 -8.67 32.06 -17.82
C MET A 316 -8.99 33.56 -17.76
N PHE A 317 -8.42 34.37 -18.67
CA PHE A 317 -8.64 35.82 -18.69
C PHE A 317 -10.10 36.19 -18.97
N LEU A 318 -10.76 35.52 -19.93
CA LEU A 318 -12.19 35.71 -20.16
C LEU A 318 -13.01 35.29 -18.93
N GLY A 319 -12.57 34.23 -18.26
CA GLY A 319 -13.14 33.71 -17.03
C GLY A 319 -13.17 34.73 -15.90
N MET A 320 -12.09 35.48 -15.76
CA MET A 320 -11.99 36.58 -14.80
C MET A 320 -13.03 37.68 -15.09
N VAL A 321 -13.20 38.05 -16.37
CA VAL A 321 -14.18 39.08 -16.76
C VAL A 321 -15.63 38.67 -16.44
N VAL A 322 -15.96 37.38 -16.61
CA VAL A 322 -17.34 36.89 -16.42
C VAL A 322 -17.66 36.51 -14.97
N SER A 323 -16.65 36.22 -14.13
CA SER A 323 -16.82 35.82 -12.73
C SER A 323 -17.03 37.03 -11.79
N LYS A 324 -18.20 37.68 -11.94
CA LYS A 324 -18.53 38.95 -11.26
C LYS A 324 -18.74 38.97 -9.74
N PRO A 325 -19.12 37.88 -9.02
CA PRO A 325 -19.41 38.02 -7.59
C PRO A 325 -18.15 38.38 -6.79
N ARG A 326 -18.32 39.23 -5.76
CA ARG A 326 -17.23 39.85 -4.97
C ARG A 326 -16.11 38.89 -4.61
N ARG A 327 -16.43 37.71 -4.08
CA ARG A 327 -15.40 36.75 -3.63
C ARG A 327 -14.59 36.15 -4.77
N PHE A 328 -15.19 35.94 -5.94
CA PHE A 328 -14.42 35.51 -7.11
C PHE A 328 -13.51 36.62 -7.60
N PHE A 329 -13.98 37.88 -7.61
CA PHE A 329 -13.13 39.04 -7.88
C PHE A 329 -11.94 39.11 -6.91
N LEU A 330 -12.13 38.89 -5.61
CA LEU A 330 -11.03 38.85 -4.65
C LEU A 330 -10.04 37.71 -4.96
N LEU A 331 -10.51 36.53 -5.38
CA LEU A 331 -9.61 35.45 -5.83
C LEU A 331 -8.83 35.84 -7.11
N GLN A 332 -9.41 36.63 -8.01
CA GLN A 332 -8.68 37.18 -9.17
C GLN A 332 -7.55 38.10 -8.72
N VAL A 333 -7.82 38.99 -7.74
CA VAL A 333 -6.79 39.85 -7.15
C VAL A 333 -5.65 39.02 -6.57
N GLY A 334 -5.96 37.93 -5.85
CA GLY A 334 -4.95 36.99 -5.36
C GLY A 334 -4.09 36.39 -6.48
N LEU A 335 -4.72 35.86 -7.53
CA LEU A 335 -4.03 35.27 -8.68
C LEU A 335 -3.17 36.28 -9.44
N LEU A 336 -3.70 37.47 -9.74
CA LEU A 336 -2.98 38.52 -10.46
C LEU A 336 -1.81 39.06 -9.65
N THR A 337 -1.97 39.16 -8.32
CA THR A 337 -0.87 39.57 -7.43
C THR A 337 0.22 38.51 -7.40
N TRP A 338 -0.16 37.23 -7.33
CA TRP A 338 0.80 36.12 -7.44
C TRP A 338 1.60 36.18 -8.74
N PHE A 339 0.93 36.33 -9.87
CA PHE A 339 1.58 36.49 -11.17
C PHE A 339 2.47 37.73 -11.22
N ALA A 340 1.99 38.88 -10.71
CA ALA A 340 2.77 40.11 -10.71
C ALA A 340 4.07 39.99 -9.90
N VAL A 341 4.08 39.24 -8.80
CA VAL A 341 5.29 38.99 -8.00
C VAL A 341 6.23 38.05 -8.73
N PHE A 342 5.79 36.86 -9.13
CA PHE A 342 6.69 35.85 -9.70
C PHE A 342 7.16 36.18 -11.12
N PHE A 343 6.35 36.84 -11.96
CA PHE A 343 6.83 37.27 -13.29
C PHE A 343 7.93 38.33 -13.21
N LYS A 344 7.94 39.13 -12.13
CA LYS A 344 8.99 40.15 -11.89
C LYS A 344 10.29 39.56 -11.34
N GLN A 345 10.24 38.41 -10.66
CA GLN A 345 11.45 37.76 -10.14
C GLN A 345 12.35 37.33 -11.31
N PRO A 346 13.67 37.63 -11.30
CA PRO A 346 14.58 37.21 -12.37
C PRO A 346 14.70 35.69 -12.44
N HIS A 347 14.94 35.03 -11.31
CA HIS A 347 14.85 33.58 -11.18
C HIS A 347 13.43 33.05 -11.34
N LYS A 348 13.27 31.96 -12.10
CA LYS A 348 11.98 31.36 -12.41
C LYS A 348 12.07 29.86 -12.44
N GLU A 349 11.13 29.22 -11.78
CA GLU A 349 10.93 27.78 -11.82
C GLU A 349 9.47 27.45 -12.02
N GLU A 350 9.20 26.34 -12.70
CA GLU A 350 7.84 25.86 -12.97
C GLU A 350 7.04 25.65 -11.68
N ARG A 351 7.68 25.06 -10.66
CA ARG A 351 7.02 24.73 -9.38
C ARG A 351 6.51 25.95 -8.60
N PHE A 352 7.00 27.16 -8.88
CA PHE A 352 6.51 28.39 -8.22
C PHE A 352 5.08 28.74 -8.62
N LEU A 353 4.60 28.25 -9.77
CA LEU A 353 3.22 28.48 -10.21
C LEU A 353 2.22 27.47 -9.64
N TYR A 354 2.67 26.35 -9.06
CA TYR A 354 1.80 25.29 -8.56
C TYR A 354 0.68 25.80 -7.65
N PRO A 355 0.92 26.68 -6.65
CA PRO A 355 -0.13 27.14 -5.75
C PRO A 355 -1.31 27.86 -6.44
N SER A 356 -1.11 28.35 -7.67
CA SER A 356 -2.10 29.10 -8.44
C SER A 356 -2.96 28.24 -9.37
N TYR A 357 -2.59 26.97 -9.59
CA TYR A 357 -3.17 26.11 -10.63
C TYR A 357 -4.68 25.89 -10.49
N SER A 358 -5.19 25.74 -9.27
CA SER A 358 -6.64 25.60 -9.06
C SER A 358 -7.43 26.85 -9.47
N LEU A 359 -6.86 28.05 -9.25
CA LEU A 359 -7.51 29.29 -9.70
C LEU A 359 -7.51 29.41 -11.23
N ILE A 360 -6.43 29.00 -11.89
CA ILE A 360 -6.35 28.96 -13.35
C ILE A 360 -7.47 28.07 -13.92
N CYS A 361 -7.61 26.83 -13.41
CA CYS A 361 -8.68 25.92 -13.81
C CYS A 361 -10.06 26.50 -13.55
N MET A 362 -10.27 27.10 -12.38
CA MET A 362 -11.57 27.67 -11.98
C MET A 362 -12.00 28.81 -12.90
N PHE A 363 -11.11 29.77 -13.18
CA PHE A 363 -11.46 30.88 -14.08
C PHE A 363 -11.63 30.38 -15.53
N SER A 364 -10.81 29.44 -15.98
CA SER A 364 -11.01 28.81 -17.30
C SER A 364 -12.39 28.15 -17.42
N ALA A 365 -12.86 27.51 -16.35
CA ALA A 365 -14.19 26.90 -16.28
C ALA A 365 -15.33 27.93 -16.37
N PHE A 366 -15.19 29.10 -15.74
CA PHE A 366 -16.17 30.19 -15.85
C PHE A 366 -16.33 30.68 -17.29
N ALA A 367 -15.23 30.80 -18.04
CA ALA A 367 -15.27 31.14 -19.45
C ALA A 367 -15.96 30.05 -20.28
N MET A 368 -15.63 28.77 -20.04
CA MET A 368 -16.26 27.66 -20.75
C MET A 368 -17.77 27.61 -20.57
N GLU A 369 -18.24 27.72 -19.32
CA GLU A 369 -19.66 27.77 -19.02
C GLU A 369 -20.32 28.95 -19.76
N LYS A 370 -19.73 30.15 -19.69
CA LYS A 370 -20.32 31.31 -20.33
C LYS A 370 -20.36 31.21 -21.86
N MET A 371 -19.33 30.65 -22.47
CA MET A 371 -19.28 30.38 -23.91
C MET A 371 -20.34 29.36 -24.32
N GLN A 372 -20.49 28.28 -23.55
CA GLN A 372 -21.55 27.28 -23.77
C GLN A 372 -22.94 27.91 -23.72
N ASP A 373 -23.21 28.76 -22.72
CA ASP A 373 -24.48 29.47 -22.58
C ASP A 373 -24.77 30.38 -23.78
N ILE A 374 -23.78 31.17 -24.22
CA ILE A 374 -23.95 32.08 -25.37
C ILE A 374 -24.23 31.28 -26.64
N LEU A 375 -23.45 30.24 -26.92
CA LEU A 375 -23.65 29.40 -28.11
C LEU A 375 -25.00 28.67 -28.06
N SER A 376 -25.46 28.28 -26.87
CA SER A 376 -26.74 27.59 -26.72
C SER A 376 -27.94 28.45 -27.17
N LYS A 377 -27.82 29.79 -27.08
CA LYS A 377 -28.81 30.75 -27.59
C LYS A 377 -28.88 30.78 -29.12
N PHE A 378 -27.76 30.55 -29.80
CA PHE A 378 -27.69 30.44 -31.26
C PHE A 378 -28.06 29.04 -31.75
N GLY A 379 -27.94 28.03 -30.88
CA GLY A 379 -28.44 26.68 -31.11
C GLY A 379 -27.78 25.67 -30.18
N LYS A 380 -28.57 24.83 -29.49
CA LYS A 380 -28.07 23.80 -28.56
C LYS A 380 -27.09 22.82 -29.22
N TYR A 381 -27.27 22.54 -30.51
CA TYR A 381 -26.38 21.67 -31.28
C TYR A 381 -24.97 22.25 -31.42
N TRP A 382 -24.85 23.53 -31.78
CA TRP A 382 -23.56 24.23 -31.92
C TRP A 382 -22.81 24.33 -30.59
N ALA A 383 -23.52 24.60 -29.49
CA ALA A 383 -22.92 24.61 -28.15
C ALA A 383 -22.32 23.25 -27.78
N LYS A 384 -23.03 22.15 -28.06
CA LYS A 384 -22.54 20.78 -27.82
C LYS A 384 -21.28 20.49 -28.65
N ILE A 385 -21.30 20.77 -29.95
CA ILE A 385 -20.14 20.56 -30.83
C ILE A 385 -18.93 21.33 -30.31
N PHE A 386 -19.11 22.61 -29.95
CA PHE A 386 -18.04 23.44 -29.42
C PHE A 386 -17.44 22.84 -28.14
N VAL A 387 -18.29 22.51 -27.15
CA VAL A 387 -17.85 21.93 -25.88
C VAL A 387 -17.10 20.62 -26.12
N TYR A 388 -17.62 19.72 -26.95
CA TYR A 388 -16.95 18.45 -27.27
C TYR A 388 -15.61 18.66 -27.93
N THR A 389 -15.57 19.49 -28.96
CA THR A 389 -14.34 19.74 -29.72
C THR A 389 -13.29 20.38 -28.83
N PHE A 390 -13.69 21.34 -27.98
CA PHE A 390 -12.78 22.01 -27.05
C PHE A 390 -12.24 21.05 -26.00
N VAL A 391 -13.11 20.34 -25.29
CA VAL A 391 -12.71 19.40 -24.22
C VAL A 391 -11.85 18.28 -24.80
N LEU A 392 -12.24 17.70 -25.93
CA LEU A 392 -11.46 16.67 -26.60
C LEU A 392 -10.07 17.19 -26.99
N SER A 393 -9.99 18.39 -27.57
CA SER A 393 -8.72 19.01 -27.95
C SER A 393 -7.84 19.28 -26.72
N PHE A 394 -8.40 19.86 -25.66
CA PHE A 394 -7.70 20.10 -24.39
C PHE A 394 -7.14 18.78 -23.83
N CYS A 395 -7.96 17.73 -23.75
CA CYS A 395 -7.54 16.44 -23.22
C CYS A 395 -6.46 15.80 -24.10
N LEU A 396 -6.62 15.77 -25.43
CA LEU A 396 -5.64 15.18 -26.34
C LEU A 396 -4.29 15.91 -26.28
N ILE A 397 -4.28 17.24 -26.24
CA ILE A 397 -3.04 18.03 -26.14
C ILE A 397 -2.35 17.78 -24.79
N SER A 398 -3.12 17.76 -23.69
CA SER A 398 -2.58 17.53 -22.35
C SER A 398 -2.04 16.10 -22.18
N ILE A 399 -2.78 15.10 -22.67
CA ILE A 399 -2.33 13.70 -22.67
C ILE A 399 -1.08 13.54 -23.52
N SER A 400 -1.05 14.14 -24.73
CA SER A 400 0.14 14.12 -25.59
C SER A 400 1.36 14.71 -24.89
N ARG A 401 1.19 15.79 -24.12
CA ARG A 401 2.26 16.36 -23.30
C ARG A 401 2.67 15.44 -22.14
N ASN A 402 1.72 14.89 -21.39
CA ASN A 402 2.00 13.98 -20.27
C ASN A 402 2.77 12.74 -20.74
N VAL A 403 2.35 12.14 -21.85
CA VAL A 403 3.07 11.01 -22.48
C VAL A 403 4.47 11.44 -22.92
N SER A 404 4.63 12.65 -23.47
CA SER A 404 5.96 13.17 -23.81
C SER A 404 6.87 13.26 -22.60
N LEU A 405 6.35 13.75 -21.46
CA LEU A 405 7.11 13.84 -20.21
C LEU A 405 7.53 12.45 -19.71
N THR A 406 6.62 11.48 -19.72
CA THR A 406 6.93 10.11 -19.30
C THR A 406 7.94 9.45 -20.23
N VAL A 407 7.67 9.41 -21.54
CA VAL A 407 8.49 8.65 -22.51
C VAL A 407 9.89 9.23 -22.61
N ASN A 408 10.03 10.56 -22.61
CA ASN A 408 11.31 11.20 -22.85
C ASN A 408 12.20 11.31 -21.60
N TYR A 409 11.62 11.26 -20.38
CA TYR A 409 12.34 11.61 -19.15
C TYR A 409 12.22 10.58 -18.01
N LYS A 410 11.53 9.43 -18.19
CA LYS A 410 11.44 8.38 -17.15
C LYS A 410 12.71 7.54 -16.97
N ALA A 411 13.68 7.64 -17.88
CA ALA A 411 14.88 6.79 -17.89
C ALA A 411 15.62 6.70 -16.54
N PRO A 412 15.82 7.79 -15.75
CA PRO A 412 16.48 7.69 -14.45
C PRO A 412 15.77 6.73 -13.49
N LEU A 413 14.45 6.82 -13.34
CA LEU A 413 13.68 5.92 -12.46
C LEU A 413 13.84 4.44 -12.88
N ASP A 414 13.86 4.17 -14.19
CA ASP A 414 13.98 2.82 -14.73
C ASP A 414 15.41 2.25 -14.62
N VAL A 415 16.44 3.08 -14.80
CA VAL A 415 17.85 2.67 -14.67
C VAL A 415 18.15 2.32 -13.23
N TYR A 416 17.77 3.19 -12.27
CA TYR A 416 18.09 2.95 -10.86
C TYR A 416 17.31 1.79 -10.24
N ARG A 417 16.07 1.53 -10.69
CA ARG A 417 15.26 0.39 -10.23
C ARG A 417 15.92 -0.98 -10.47
N ASN A 418 16.81 -1.08 -11.46
CA ASN A 418 17.45 -2.35 -11.83
C ASN A 418 18.77 -2.62 -11.09
N PHE A 419 19.19 -1.75 -10.17
CA PHE A 419 20.34 -2.04 -9.31
C PHE A 419 19.94 -3.04 -8.22
N THR A 420 20.30 -4.31 -8.40
CA THR A 420 20.22 -5.34 -7.36
C THR A 420 21.64 -5.79 -6.99
N PRO A 421 22.16 -5.45 -5.80
CA PRO A 421 23.46 -5.96 -5.38
C PRO A 421 23.28 -7.40 -4.94
N LYS A 422 24.24 -8.23 -5.35
CA LYS A 422 24.29 -9.64 -4.96
C LYS A 422 25.21 -9.89 -3.75
N ASN A 423 25.99 -8.89 -3.35
CA ASN A 423 27.01 -9.01 -2.32
C ASN A 423 26.64 -8.19 -1.08
N GLU A 424 27.06 -8.66 0.09
CA GLU A 424 26.90 -7.95 1.36
C GLU A 424 27.83 -6.72 1.48
N ASN A 425 28.83 -6.60 0.59
CA ASN A 425 29.79 -5.51 0.61
C ASN A 425 29.15 -4.15 0.27
N PRO A 426 29.63 -3.04 0.89
CA PRO A 426 29.21 -1.70 0.54
C PRO A 426 29.50 -1.39 -0.93
N VAL A 427 28.49 -0.94 -1.67
CA VAL A 427 28.57 -0.61 -3.10
C VAL A 427 28.61 0.89 -3.31
N LYS A 428 29.60 1.39 -4.06
CA LYS A 428 29.73 2.80 -4.43
C LYS A 428 29.15 3.08 -5.81
N ILE A 429 28.07 3.85 -5.85
CA ILE A 429 27.38 4.25 -7.08
C ILE A 429 27.72 5.70 -7.36
N CYS A 430 28.40 5.95 -8.46
CA CYS A 430 28.87 7.27 -8.85
C CYS A 430 27.99 7.88 -9.93
N ILE A 431 27.66 9.16 -9.79
CA ILE A 431 26.89 9.92 -10.76
C ILE A 431 27.72 11.05 -11.36
N GLY A 432 27.61 11.21 -12.68
CA GLY A 432 28.29 12.25 -13.44
C GLY A 432 27.42 13.50 -13.66
N LYS A 433 27.26 13.90 -14.92
CA LYS A 433 26.68 15.20 -15.30
C LYS A 433 25.17 15.28 -15.11
N GLU A 434 24.50 14.13 -15.01
CA GLU A 434 23.07 14.04 -14.74
C GLU A 434 22.72 13.94 -13.25
N TRP A 435 23.57 14.47 -12.37
CA TRP A 435 23.34 14.43 -10.92
C TRP A 435 21.96 14.96 -10.51
N TYR A 436 21.51 16.05 -11.14
CA TYR A 436 20.23 16.70 -10.89
C TYR A 436 19.00 15.87 -11.34
N ARG A 437 19.22 14.71 -12.00
CA ARG A 437 18.17 13.75 -12.38
C ARG A 437 18.22 12.45 -11.58
N PHE A 438 19.10 12.36 -10.59
CA PHE A 438 19.08 11.27 -9.63
C PHE A 438 17.69 11.20 -8.99
N PRO A 439 17.01 10.04 -9.00
CA PRO A 439 15.66 9.98 -8.48
C PRO A 439 15.64 10.19 -6.96
N ASN A 440 16.31 9.32 -6.20
CA ASN A 440 16.58 9.39 -4.75
C ASN A 440 17.10 8.02 -4.26
N SER A 441 17.52 7.97 -3.00
CA SER A 441 18.07 6.81 -2.31
C SER A 441 17.08 5.66 -2.09
N PHE A 442 15.76 5.83 -2.29
CA PHE A 442 14.82 4.69 -2.29
C PHE A 442 15.03 3.75 -3.49
N PHE A 443 15.64 4.25 -4.57
CA PHE A 443 16.04 3.44 -5.71
C PHE A 443 17.45 2.85 -5.54
N LEU A 444 18.10 3.11 -4.41
CA LEU A 444 19.40 2.54 -4.08
C LEU A 444 19.24 1.36 -3.12
N PRO A 445 20.01 0.28 -3.33
CA PRO A 445 20.05 -0.84 -2.40
C PRO A 445 20.52 -0.47 -0.99
N LEU A 446 20.16 -1.30 0.01
CA LEU A 446 20.47 -1.03 1.43
C LEU A 446 21.97 -0.81 1.71
N ASN A 447 22.86 -1.63 1.15
CA ASN A 447 24.31 -1.51 1.35
C ASN A 447 24.97 -0.70 0.22
N SER A 448 24.36 0.41 -0.20
CA SER A 448 24.93 1.25 -1.26
C SER A 448 24.92 2.72 -0.92
N ARG A 449 25.85 3.46 -1.52
CA ARG A 449 26.04 4.90 -1.31
C ARG A 449 26.20 5.61 -2.65
N LEU A 450 25.56 6.78 -2.77
CA LEU A 450 25.74 7.66 -3.92
C LEU A 450 26.95 8.55 -3.71
N TYR A 451 27.74 8.74 -4.77
CA TYR A 451 28.86 9.68 -4.80
C TYR A 451 28.87 10.48 -6.10
N PHE A 452 29.47 11.66 -6.07
CA PHE A 452 29.54 12.55 -7.22
C PHE A 452 30.90 12.46 -7.89
N LEU A 453 30.88 12.46 -9.22
CA LEU A 453 32.06 12.70 -10.04
C LEU A 453 32.12 14.18 -10.39
N ARG A 454 33.33 14.72 -10.48
CA ARG A 454 33.52 16.10 -10.93
C ARG A 454 33.17 16.20 -12.41
N THR A 455 32.39 17.22 -12.77
CA THR A 455 31.92 17.49 -14.15
C THR A 455 32.15 18.96 -14.48
N LYS A 456 31.53 19.53 -15.52
CA LYS A 456 31.58 20.98 -15.79
C LYS A 456 30.78 21.83 -14.80
N PHE A 457 29.91 21.22 -14.00
CA PHE A 457 29.15 21.93 -12.98
C PHE A 457 30.10 22.52 -11.93
N ARG A 458 29.91 23.80 -11.58
CA ARG A 458 30.73 24.56 -10.62
C ARG A 458 29.91 25.11 -9.44
N GLY A 459 28.71 24.58 -9.24
CA GLY A 459 27.86 24.92 -8.10
C GLY A 459 28.05 23.94 -6.94
N ILE A 460 27.38 24.22 -5.83
CA ILE A 460 27.42 23.35 -4.65
C ILE A 460 26.60 22.07 -4.88
N LEU A 461 27.15 20.92 -4.49
CA LEU A 461 26.46 19.63 -4.52
C LEU A 461 26.03 19.19 -3.11
N PRO A 462 24.97 18.37 -3.00
CA PRO A 462 24.55 17.76 -1.74
C PRO A 462 25.67 16.95 -1.08
N LYS A 463 25.69 16.93 0.25
CA LYS A 463 26.66 16.15 1.05
C LYS A 463 25.94 15.02 1.78
N PRO A 464 26.53 13.83 1.94
CA PRO A 464 25.98 12.82 2.84
C PRO A 464 25.84 13.33 4.28
N PHE A 465 24.79 12.89 4.97
CA PHE A 465 24.73 12.99 6.44
C PHE A 465 25.82 12.13 7.07
N ALA A 466 26.21 12.46 8.31
CA ALA A 466 27.18 11.68 9.07
C ALA A 466 26.62 10.27 9.34
N GLU A 467 27.36 9.23 8.94
CA GLU A 467 26.92 7.84 9.13
C GLU A 467 26.99 7.44 10.61
N ASN A 468 25.89 6.93 11.15
CA ASN A 468 25.89 6.27 12.45
C ASN A 468 25.75 4.75 12.27
N ARG A 469 26.84 4.01 12.45
CA ARG A 469 26.89 2.54 12.30
C ARG A 469 26.05 1.79 13.35
N SER A 470 25.62 2.50 14.39
CA SER A 470 24.80 1.99 15.50
C SER A 470 23.30 2.22 15.28
N PHE A 471 22.87 2.67 14.09
CA PHE A 471 21.45 2.83 13.77
C PHE A 471 20.79 1.45 13.67
N GLU A 472 20.41 0.89 14.82
CA GLU A 472 19.44 -0.18 14.87
C GLU A 472 18.17 0.31 14.17
N ARG A 473 17.48 -0.56 13.41
CA ARG A 473 16.19 -0.24 12.77
C ARG A 473 15.04 -0.10 13.80
N ASN A 474 15.35 0.43 14.98
CA ASN A 474 14.44 0.78 16.06
C ASN A 474 13.96 2.22 15.82
N LEU A 475 12.89 2.23 15.00
CA LEU A 475 12.22 3.30 14.25
C LEU A 475 11.75 4.57 15.01
N PHE A 476 12.11 4.76 16.29
CA PHE A 476 11.62 5.86 17.14
C PHE A 476 12.71 6.64 17.88
N ASN A 477 13.99 6.39 17.60
CA ASN A 477 15.05 7.14 18.25
C ASN A 477 15.29 8.50 17.56
N PHE A 478 14.35 9.43 17.77
CA PHE A 478 14.49 10.82 17.33
C PHE A 478 15.77 11.46 17.88
N ASP A 479 16.30 10.99 19.02
CA ASP A 479 17.56 11.48 19.58
C ASP A 479 18.76 11.08 18.72
N ILE A 480 18.77 9.87 18.12
CA ILE A 480 19.81 9.49 17.15
C ILE A 480 19.70 10.34 15.88
N LEU A 481 18.50 10.54 15.34
CA LEU A 481 18.28 11.39 14.16
C LEU A 481 18.68 12.85 14.43
N ALA A 482 18.34 13.37 15.61
CA ALA A 482 18.79 14.67 16.08
C ALA A 482 20.32 14.70 16.16
N GLY A 483 20.96 13.69 16.74
CA GLY A 483 22.42 13.56 16.75
C GLY A 483 23.06 13.62 15.36
N ILE A 484 22.40 13.10 14.32
CA ILE A 484 22.88 13.18 12.94
C ILE A 484 22.67 14.59 12.34
N THR A 485 21.45 15.13 12.46
CA THR A 485 21.03 16.40 11.84
C THR A 485 21.64 17.64 12.48
N ARG A 486 22.02 17.57 13.75
CA ARG A 486 22.71 18.64 14.49
C ARG A 486 24.19 18.79 14.10
N ASN A 487 24.76 17.81 13.41
CA ASN A 487 26.15 17.91 12.95
C ASN A 487 26.26 18.98 11.87
N ILE A 488 27.11 19.98 12.10
CA ILE A 488 27.41 21.00 11.11
C ILE A 488 28.34 20.40 10.04
N PRO A 489 27.88 20.20 8.79
CA PRO A 489 28.74 19.71 7.73
C PRO A 489 29.85 20.70 7.39
N THR A 490 31.07 20.20 7.17
CA THR A 490 32.18 21.02 6.67
C THR A 490 31.92 21.49 5.24
N ASN A 491 32.46 22.66 4.89
CA ASN A 491 32.47 23.19 3.53
C ASN A 491 31.06 23.27 2.92
N MET A 492 30.11 23.90 3.63
CA MET A 492 28.82 24.33 3.11
C MET A 492 28.79 25.84 2.98
N ASN A 493 28.36 26.36 1.84
CA ASN A 493 28.26 27.79 1.56
C ASN A 493 26.86 28.16 1.05
N ASP A 494 26.42 29.39 1.32
CA ASP A 494 25.12 29.95 0.87
C ASP A 494 25.23 30.76 -0.43
N LEU A 495 26.31 30.54 -1.19
CA LEU A 495 26.66 31.28 -2.41
C LEU A 495 26.72 30.39 -3.66
N ASN A 496 26.30 29.12 -3.55
CA ASN A 496 26.34 28.14 -4.62
C ASN A 496 27.76 27.96 -5.22
N GLN A 497 28.80 27.99 -4.39
CA GLN A 497 30.19 27.80 -4.81
C GLN A 497 30.57 26.31 -4.82
N GLU A 498 31.41 25.91 -5.79
CA GLU A 498 31.97 24.56 -5.91
C GLU A 498 32.73 24.15 -4.64
N GLU A 499 32.49 22.94 -4.17
CA GLU A 499 33.17 22.35 -3.02
C GLU A 499 33.82 21.03 -3.42
N PHE A 500 35.16 20.97 -3.33
CA PHE A 500 35.94 19.85 -3.88
C PHE A 500 35.82 18.55 -3.09
N ASP A 501 35.45 18.63 -1.81
CA ASP A 501 35.25 17.47 -0.93
C ASP A 501 33.95 16.68 -1.24
N ARG A 502 33.17 17.11 -2.25
CA ARG A 502 32.00 16.40 -2.76
C ARG A 502 32.33 15.28 -3.75
N TYR A 503 33.52 15.34 -4.34
CA TYR A 503 33.91 14.46 -5.43
C TYR A 503 34.74 13.27 -4.95
N ILE A 504 34.59 12.14 -5.62
CA ILE A 504 35.48 10.98 -5.46
C ILE A 504 36.15 10.62 -6.78
N ASP A 505 37.26 9.89 -6.69
CA ASP A 505 37.93 9.39 -7.88
C ASP A 505 37.13 8.25 -8.53
N VAL A 506 37.03 8.30 -9.86
CA VAL A 506 36.25 7.35 -10.65
C VAL A 506 36.74 5.90 -10.49
N GLN A 507 38.02 5.66 -10.18
CA GLN A 507 38.56 4.32 -9.97
C GLN A 507 38.01 3.66 -8.70
N SER A 508 37.48 4.45 -7.77
CA SER A 508 36.86 3.96 -6.55
C SER A 508 35.38 3.59 -6.71
N CYS A 509 34.80 3.82 -7.89
CA CYS A 509 33.39 3.54 -8.19
C CYS A 509 33.17 2.09 -8.60
N ASP A 510 32.18 1.42 -8.02
CA ASP A 510 31.72 0.10 -8.47
C ASP A 510 30.78 0.22 -9.68
N PHE A 511 29.91 1.24 -9.63
CA PHE A 511 28.99 1.59 -10.69
C PHE A 511 29.10 3.07 -11.05
N VAL A 512 28.91 3.38 -12.33
CA VAL A 512 28.83 4.75 -12.84
C VAL A 512 27.53 4.90 -13.63
N VAL A 513 26.77 5.95 -13.32
CA VAL A 513 25.57 6.34 -14.08
C VAL A 513 25.83 7.73 -14.66
N ASP A 514 25.85 7.82 -15.98
CA ASP A 514 26.05 9.07 -16.69
C ASP A 514 25.38 9.02 -18.07
N LEU A 515 24.96 10.17 -18.61
CA LEU A 515 24.31 10.24 -19.92
C LEU A 515 25.33 10.16 -21.06
N ASP A 516 25.17 9.19 -21.94
CA ASP A 516 25.83 9.16 -23.24
C ASP A 516 25.08 10.05 -24.24
N ASN A 517 25.57 11.28 -24.41
CA ASN A 517 25.09 12.28 -25.37
C ASN A 517 25.97 12.34 -26.65
N ASN A 518 26.83 11.34 -26.84
CA ASN A 518 27.87 11.25 -27.87
C ASN A 518 28.99 12.30 -27.83
N GLU A 519 29.04 13.13 -26.80
CA GLU A 519 30.15 14.05 -26.54
C GLU A 519 31.14 13.39 -25.58
N ASP A 520 32.41 13.76 -25.72
CA ASP A 520 33.50 13.23 -24.90
C ASP A 520 34.48 14.37 -24.64
N SER A 521 34.79 14.62 -23.37
CA SER A 521 35.72 15.68 -22.98
C SER A 521 36.48 15.26 -21.73
N LEU A 522 37.62 15.91 -21.45
CA LEU A 522 38.42 15.60 -20.27
C LEU A 522 37.64 15.76 -18.95
N GLU A 523 36.75 16.75 -18.87
CA GLU A 523 35.92 16.99 -17.67
C GLU A 523 34.62 16.18 -17.65
N GLU A 524 34.13 15.70 -18.79
CA GLU A 524 32.91 14.89 -18.92
C GLU A 524 33.17 13.73 -19.89
N PRO A 525 33.91 12.70 -19.44
CA PRO A 525 34.28 11.59 -20.28
C PRO A 525 33.09 10.67 -20.54
N ASN A 526 33.06 10.05 -21.71
CA ASN A 526 32.00 9.10 -22.06
C ASN A 526 32.32 7.69 -21.54
N PHE A 527 31.85 7.39 -20.32
CA PHE A 527 32.11 6.10 -19.66
C PHE A 527 31.63 4.88 -20.47
N SER A 528 30.57 5.03 -21.27
CA SER A 528 30.02 3.98 -22.12
C SER A 528 30.96 3.53 -23.23
N ARG A 529 31.88 4.41 -23.65
CA ARG A 529 32.89 4.11 -24.69
C ARG A 529 34.14 3.45 -24.14
N GLN A 530 34.38 3.54 -22.82
CA GLN A 530 35.53 2.96 -22.12
C GLN A 530 35.28 1.47 -21.80
N LYS A 531 35.15 0.64 -22.85
CA LYS A 531 34.83 -0.80 -22.74
C LYS A 531 35.92 -1.65 -22.07
N ASP A 532 37.11 -1.10 -21.96
CA ASP A 532 38.26 -1.64 -21.23
C ASP A 532 38.10 -1.49 -19.70
N ARG A 533 37.30 -0.52 -19.25
CA ARG A 533 37.10 -0.20 -17.82
C ARG A 533 35.69 -0.51 -17.33
N PHE A 534 34.68 -0.34 -18.18
CA PHE A 534 33.27 -0.40 -17.81
C PHE A 534 32.48 -1.35 -18.70
N HIS A 535 31.59 -2.13 -18.06
CA HIS A 535 30.60 -2.98 -18.70
C HIS A 535 29.20 -2.41 -18.51
N ILE A 536 28.46 -2.21 -19.60
CA ILE A 536 27.09 -1.65 -19.56
C ILE A 536 26.12 -2.73 -19.04
N LEU A 537 25.50 -2.49 -17.89
CA LEU A 537 24.50 -3.39 -17.28
C LEU A 537 23.09 -3.16 -17.84
N SER A 538 22.71 -1.90 -17.93
CA SER A 538 21.40 -1.44 -18.38
C SER A 538 21.58 -0.13 -19.11
N SER A 539 20.79 0.11 -20.16
CA SER A 539 20.81 1.35 -20.92
C SER A 539 19.40 1.69 -21.38
N LYS A 540 18.98 2.93 -21.12
CA LYS A 540 17.65 3.44 -21.49
C LYS A 540 17.79 4.66 -22.38
N ASP A 541 16.83 4.84 -23.30
CA ASP A 541 16.79 6.02 -24.14
C ASP A 541 16.43 7.25 -23.30
N PHE A 542 17.14 8.34 -23.55
CA PHE A 542 16.89 9.61 -22.90
C PHE A 542 16.95 10.74 -23.93
N LEU A 543 15.96 11.63 -23.91
CA LEU A 543 15.84 12.66 -24.93
C LEU A 543 16.94 13.73 -24.80
N LEU A 544 17.66 13.99 -25.90
CA LEU A 544 18.58 15.13 -26.00
C LEU A 544 17.79 16.36 -26.44
N ALA A 545 17.43 17.21 -25.47
CA ALA A 545 16.57 18.35 -25.71
C ALA A 545 17.13 19.29 -26.79
N GLU A 546 18.41 19.64 -26.71
CA GLU A 546 19.09 20.58 -27.62
C GLU A 546 19.12 20.11 -29.08
N LYS A 547 19.20 18.79 -29.30
CA LYS A 547 19.27 18.17 -30.63
C LYS A 547 17.88 17.81 -31.18
N SER A 548 16.81 18.02 -30.41
CA SER A 548 15.45 17.62 -30.75
C SER A 548 14.56 18.81 -31.13
N ASN A 549 13.60 18.58 -32.02
CA ASN A 549 12.64 19.62 -32.39
C ASN A 549 11.74 20.01 -31.20
N VAL A 550 11.50 21.31 -31.04
CA VAL A 550 10.78 21.89 -29.90
C VAL A 550 9.35 21.36 -29.75
N LEU A 551 8.62 21.17 -30.86
CA LEU A 551 7.24 20.69 -30.81
C LEU A 551 7.16 19.20 -30.53
N SER A 552 7.98 18.38 -31.19
CA SER A 552 7.95 16.92 -31.01
C SER A 552 8.53 16.46 -29.67
N ARG A 553 9.35 17.29 -29.00
CA ARG A 553 9.74 17.08 -27.59
C ARG A 553 8.72 17.63 -26.60
N ALA A 554 7.99 18.68 -26.97
CA ALA A 554 6.92 19.21 -26.13
C ALA A 554 5.74 18.23 -26.09
N PHE A 555 5.29 17.77 -27.26
CA PHE A 555 4.10 16.93 -27.44
C PHE A 555 4.46 15.60 -28.12
N TYR A 556 3.92 14.50 -27.60
CA TYR A 556 4.12 13.19 -28.16
C TYR A 556 3.10 12.88 -29.25
N ILE A 557 3.59 12.66 -30.46
CA ILE A 557 2.81 12.17 -31.60
C ILE A 557 3.39 10.78 -31.96
N PRO A 558 2.60 9.69 -31.85
CA PRO A 558 3.07 8.35 -32.15
C PRO A 558 3.76 8.26 -33.51
N TYR A 559 4.89 7.54 -33.58
CA TYR A 559 5.77 7.38 -34.76
C TYR A 559 6.46 8.65 -35.26
N TYR A 560 5.82 9.81 -35.19
CA TYR A 560 6.40 11.09 -35.62
C TYR A 560 7.45 11.62 -34.63
N SER A 561 7.10 11.68 -33.34
CA SER A 561 8.03 12.18 -32.31
C SER A 561 9.26 11.28 -32.20
N ALA A 562 9.09 9.96 -32.27
CA ALA A 562 10.21 9.01 -32.23
C ALA A 562 11.20 9.16 -33.40
N LYS A 563 10.73 9.61 -34.58
CA LYS A 563 11.58 9.86 -35.76
C LYS A 563 12.25 11.25 -35.75
N ARG A 564 11.58 12.25 -35.16
CA ARG A 564 12.05 13.65 -35.16
C ARG A 564 12.91 14.01 -33.95
N ASN A 565 12.74 13.32 -32.84
CA ASN A 565 13.53 13.53 -31.64
C ASN A 565 14.83 12.73 -31.69
N VAL A 566 15.87 13.29 -31.09
CA VAL A 566 17.18 12.67 -30.95
C VAL A 566 17.33 12.18 -29.53
N TYR A 567 17.69 10.91 -29.38
CA TYR A 567 17.86 10.25 -28.08
C TYR A 567 19.33 9.89 -27.86
N GLY A 568 19.81 10.19 -26.67
CA GLY A 568 21.04 9.64 -26.10
C GLY A 568 20.72 8.39 -25.31
N LYS A 569 21.74 7.79 -24.72
CA LYS A 569 21.60 6.60 -23.86
C LYS A 569 21.97 6.98 -22.44
N LEU A 570 21.16 6.57 -21.45
CA LEU A 570 21.53 6.64 -20.04
C LEU A 570 21.93 5.24 -19.57
N PRO A 571 23.22 4.87 -19.65
CA PRO A 571 23.71 3.60 -19.15
C PRO A 571 24.06 3.60 -17.66
N ALA A 572 23.79 2.47 -17.03
CA ALA A 572 24.43 2.04 -15.79
C ALA A 572 25.62 1.15 -16.15
N CYS A 573 26.82 1.61 -15.86
CA CYS A 573 28.08 0.94 -16.13
C CYS A 573 28.64 0.31 -14.85
N SER A 574 29.14 -0.92 -14.93
CA SER A 574 29.80 -1.64 -13.83
C SER A 574 31.30 -1.80 -14.13
N SER A 575 32.15 -1.65 -13.12
CA SER A 575 33.57 -2.03 -13.23
C SER A 575 33.72 -3.56 -13.37
N TYR A 576 34.77 -4.04 -14.06
CA TYR A 576 34.99 -5.44 -14.51
C TYR A 576 34.93 -6.56 -13.45
N ARG A 577 34.64 -6.26 -12.18
CA ARG A 577 34.73 -7.19 -11.04
C ARG A 577 33.48 -8.01 -10.71
N GLN A 578 32.37 -7.95 -11.47
CA GLN A 578 31.16 -8.70 -11.08
C GLN A 578 30.45 -9.41 -12.25
N THR A 579 30.41 -10.74 -12.17
CA THR A 579 29.77 -11.65 -13.13
C THR A 579 28.25 -11.69 -12.94
N VAL A 580 27.50 -11.47 -14.02
CA VAL A 580 26.03 -11.35 -14.04
C VAL A 580 25.37 -12.70 -14.36
N ILE A 581 24.35 -13.06 -13.58
CA ILE A 581 23.36 -14.13 -13.89
C ILE A 581 21.96 -13.49 -13.78
N ARG A 582 21.14 -13.68 -14.83
CA ARG A 582 19.75 -13.22 -15.00
C ARG A 582 18.74 -14.25 -14.49
N MET A 583 17.58 -13.81 -13.96
CA MET A 583 16.22 -14.28 -14.35
C MET A 583 15.09 -13.61 -13.52
N MET A 584 14.05 -13.11 -14.25
CA MET A 584 12.57 -13.14 -14.04
C MET A 584 11.95 -12.73 -12.68
N LYS A 585 10.84 -11.97 -12.56
CA LYS A 585 9.58 -11.80 -13.34
C LYS A 585 8.83 -10.51 -12.89
N PRO A 586 7.79 -10.05 -13.62
CA PRO A 586 6.96 -8.89 -13.25
C PRO A 586 5.69 -9.33 -12.48
N LEU A 587 5.47 -8.80 -11.27
CA LEU A 587 4.21 -9.00 -10.51
C LEU A 587 3.60 -7.69 -10.00
N LEU A 588 4.20 -6.53 -10.30
CA LEU A 588 3.73 -5.24 -9.77
C LEU A 588 2.65 -4.55 -10.64
N LEU A 589 2.34 -5.10 -11.82
CA LEU A 589 1.37 -4.53 -12.75
C LEU A 589 -0.05 -5.13 -12.59
N LEU A 590 -0.21 -6.22 -11.83
CA LEU A 590 -1.53 -6.81 -11.57
C LEU A 590 -2.24 -6.13 -10.39
N ILE A 591 -1.49 -5.66 -9.39
CA ILE A 591 -2.05 -5.07 -8.16
C ILE A 591 -2.64 -3.67 -8.42
N LEU A 592 -2.12 -2.94 -9.41
CA LEU A 592 -2.67 -1.64 -9.83
C LEU A 592 -3.86 -1.76 -10.79
N CYS A 593 -4.17 -2.94 -11.31
CA CYS A 593 -5.35 -3.18 -12.14
C CYS A 593 -6.58 -3.62 -11.32
N VAL A 594 -6.41 -4.18 -10.11
CA VAL A 594 -7.52 -4.69 -9.30
C VAL A 594 -8.27 -3.59 -8.51
N THR A 595 -7.76 -2.34 -8.48
CA THR A 595 -8.48 -1.21 -7.86
C THR A 595 -9.25 -0.34 -8.87
N ALA A 596 -9.26 -0.70 -10.16
CA ALA A 596 -9.94 0.05 -11.21
C ALA A 596 -11.30 -0.55 -11.66
N GLU A 597 -11.70 -1.72 -11.15
CA GLU A 597 -13.02 -2.33 -11.45
C GLU A 597 -14.13 -2.02 -10.44
N VAL A 598 -13.96 -1.03 -9.56
CA VAL A 598 -14.98 -0.68 -8.54
C VAL A 598 -15.91 0.46 -8.96
N ILE A 599 -15.73 1.10 -10.13
CA ILE A 599 -16.68 2.13 -10.59
C ILE A 599 -16.89 2.05 -12.09
N ILE A 600 -17.93 1.32 -12.51
CA ILE A 600 -18.92 1.64 -13.55
C ILE A 600 -19.88 0.44 -13.59
N ALA A 601 -20.98 0.51 -12.83
CA ALA A 601 -22.25 -0.17 -13.11
C ALA A 601 -23.28 0.24 -12.05
N ASP A 602 -23.92 1.40 -12.26
CA ASP A 602 -25.27 1.63 -11.74
C ASP A 602 -26.17 1.77 -12.98
N ASP A 603 -26.78 0.66 -13.38
CA ASP A 603 -28.15 0.64 -13.90
C ASP A 603 -28.67 -0.82 -13.85
N VAL A 604 -29.40 -1.10 -12.78
CA VAL A 604 -30.57 -1.99 -12.72
C VAL A 604 -30.36 -3.49 -13.04
N THR A 605 -30.17 -4.27 -11.98
CA THR A 605 -31.13 -5.32 -11.58
C THR A 605 -31.19 -5.38 -10.06
N ASP A 606 -32.37 -5.20 -9.48
CA ASP A 606 -32.64 -5.36 -8.05
C ASP A 606 -32.26 -6.78 -7.57
N THR A 607 -31.06 -6.94 -7.03
CA THR A 607 -30.72 -8.02 -6.11
C THR A 607 -30.10 -7.37 -4.88
N SER A 608 -30.95 -7.02 -3.93
CA SER A 608 -30.55 -6.52 -2.62
C SER A 608 -29.68 -7.57 -1.92
N TYR A 609 -28.37 -7.35 -1.89
CA TYR A 609 -27.42 -8.17 -1.13
C TYR A 609 -27.53 -7.91 0.38
N GLU A 610 -28.11 -6.78 0.79
CA GLU A 610 -28.35 -6.47 2.20
C GLU A 610 -29.75 -6.92 2.64
N CYS A 611 -29.83 -7.47 3.85
CA CYS A 611 -31.09 -7.84 4.44
C CYS A 611 -31.97 -6.59 4.64
N SER A 612 -33.27 -6.73 4.36
CA SER A 612 -34.23 -5.70 4.77
C SER A 612 -34.15 -5.47 6.29
N SER A 613 -34.60 -4.30 6.77
CA SER A 613 -34.62 -3.91 8.20
C SER A 613 -35.36 -4.87 9.14
N LYS A 614 -35.92 -5.97 8.62
CA LYS A 614 -36.57 -7.06 9.36
C LYS A 614 -35.85 -8.42 9.21
N ASN A 615 -34.59 -8.45 8.79
CA ASN A 615 -33.81 -9.68 8.51
C ASN A 615 -34.49 -10.65 7.52
N LYS A 616 -35.13 -10.11 6.47
CA LYS A 616 -35.80 -10.92 5.44
C LYS A 616 -35.20 -10.69 4.06
N CYS A 617 -34.95 -11.79 3.36
CA CYS A 617 -34.47 -11.87 1.97
C CYS A 617 -35.54 -12.53 1.08
N LYS A 618 -35.43 -12.34 -0.24
CA LYS A 618 -36.32 -12.97 -1.21
C LYS A 618 -35.88 -14.43 -1.43
N SER A 619 -36.76 -15.39 -1.16
CA SER A 619 -36.49 -16.83 -1.36
C SER A 619 -35.95 -17.10 -2.77
N PRO A 620 -34.89 -17.93 -2.96
CA PRO A 620 -34.32 -18.92 -2.03
C PRO A 620 -33.22 -18.40 -1.08
N LEU A 621 -33.01 -17.09 -1.00
CA LEU A 621 -32.00 -16.48 -0.11
C LEU A 621 -32.50 -16.37 1.33
N ILE A 622 -31.61 -16.61 2.29
CA ILE A 622 -31.79 -16.38 3.73
C ILE A 622 -30.84 -15.26 4.20
N CYS A 623 -31.26 -14.52 5.21
CA CYS A 623 -30.43 -13.46 5.80
C CYS A 623 -29.43 -14.08 6.79
N ARG A 624 -28.13 -13.94 6.53
CA ARG A 624 -27.04 -14.24 7.48
C ARG A 624 -26.11 -13.03 7.55
N ASP A 625 -25.84 -12.55 8.76
CA ASP A 625 -24.91 -11.44 9.03
C ASP A 625 -25.17 -10.15 8.22
N GLY A 626 -26.46 -9.82 8.03
CA GLY A 626 -26.87 -8.62 7.29
C GLY A 626 -26.82 -8.78 5.77
N ILE A 627 -26.44 -9.95 5.26
CA ILE A 627 -26.30 -10.27 3.84
C ILE A 627 -27.27 -11.40 3.44
N CYS A 628 -27.88 -11.30 2.26
CA CYS A 628 -28.72 -12.35 1.70
C CYS A 628 -27.85 -13.44 1.03
N VAL A 629 -27.79 -14.63 1.62
CA VAL A 629 -27.04 -15.80 1.12
C VAL A 629 -27.98 -16.95 0.75
N CYS A 630 -27.55 -17.91 -0.06
CA CYS A 630 -28.38 -19.06 -0.43
C CYS A 630 -28.76 -19.91 0.80
N SER A 631 -29.98 -20.45 0.85
CA SER A 631 -30.37 -21.37 1.93
C SER A 631 -29.57 -22.67 1.87
N ASP A 632 -29.54 -23.43 2.97
CA ASP A 632 -28.69 -24.61 3.15
C ASP A 632 -28.90 -25.73 2.11
N GLU A 633 -29.94 -25.69 1.29
CA GLU A 633 -30.15 -26.66 0.20
C GLU A 633 -29.53 -26.22 -1.14
N TYR A 634 -28.98 -25.01 -1.21
CA TYR A 634 -28.53 -24.37 -2.45
C TYR A 634 -27.06 -23.89 -2.34
N THR A 635 -26.32 -24.02 -3.44
CA THR A 635 -24.99 -23.46 -3.68
C THR A 635 -25.04 -22.38 -4.77
N THR A 636 -24.01 -21.55 -4.88
CA THR A 636 -23.92 -20.48 -5.89
C THR A 636 -23.28 -20.96 -7.19
N ASP A 637 -23.91 -20.69 -8.33
CA ASP A 637 -23.26 -20.83 -9.64
C ASP A 637 -22.25 -19.70 -9.90
N ALA A 638 -21.49 -19.80 -11.00
CA ALA A 638 -20.49 -18.79 -11.40
C ALA A 638 -21.08 -17.39 -11.66
N ASN A 639 -22.41 -17.28 -11.79
CA ASN A 639 -23.14 -16.04 -12.01
C ASN A 639 -23.82 -15.52 -10.72
N GLY A 640 -23.62 -16.19 -9.57
CA GLY A 640 -24.17 -15.81 -8.28
C GLY A 640 -25.62 -16.24 -8.03
N ASN A 641 -26.19 -17.14 -8.84
CA ASN A 641 -27.54 -17.68 -8.61
C ASN A 641 -27.50 -18.88 -7.66
N CYS A 642 -28.48 -18.96 -6.76
CA CYS A 642 -28.66 -20.12 -5.88
C CYS A 642 -29.26 -21.30 -6.65
N ILE A 643 -28.49 -22.37 -6.82
CA ILE A 643 -28.87 -23.65 -7.42
C ILE A 643 -28.75 -24.79 -6.41
N LYS A 644 -29.55 -25.85 -6.52
CA LYS A 644 -29.55 -26.93 -5.52
C LYS A 644 -28.19 -27.66 -5.48
N ALA A 645 -27.58 -27.79 -4.30
CA ALA A 645 -26.25 -28.39 -4.16
C ALA A 645 -26.28 -29.92 -4.45
N PRO A 646 -25.29 -30.46 -5.20
CA PRO A 646 -25.19 -31.90 -5.45
C PRO A 646 -24.74 -32.66 -4.20
N ILE A 647 -25.31 -33.84 -3.98
CA ILE A 647 -24.94 -34.74 -2.87
C ILE A 647 -24.20 -35.98 -3.41
N VAL A 648 -23.62 -36.80 -2.52
CA VAL A 648 -22.82 -37.98 -2.90
C VAL A 648 -23.56 -38.86 -3.91
N GLY A 649 -22.95 -39.08 -5.08
CA GLY A 649 -23.52 -39.81 -6.23
C GLY A 649 -24.17 -38.94 -7.32
N ASP A 650 -24.45 -37.66 -7.05
CA ASP A 650 -24.98 -36.70 -8.03
C ASP A 650 -23.85 -36.07 -8.85
N LYS A 651 -24.18 -35.57 -10.05
CA LYS A 651 -23.20 -34.87 -10.89
C LYS A 651 -22.88 -33.48 -10.33
N CYS A 652 -21.60 -33.16 -10.21
CA CYS A 652 -21.14 -31.87 -9.70
C CYS A 652 -20.69 -30.89 -10.78
N ALA A 653 -20.52 -31.32 -12.04
CA ALA A 653 -20.17 -30.42 -13.14
C ALA A 653 -21.42 -29.90 -13.87
N LEU A 654 -21.53 -28.58 -14.01
CA LEU A 654 -22.52 -27.92 -14.87
C LEU A 654 -22.11 -27.99 -16.35
N SER A 655 -23.05 -27.70 -17.25
CA SER A 655 -22.86 -27.79 -18.71
C SER A 655 -21.74 -26.90 -19.26
N ASP A 656 -21.33 -25.88 -18.49
CA ASP A 656 -20.30 -24.90 -18.80
C ASP A 656 -18.91 -25.24 -18.22
N GLY A 657 -18.78 -26.38 -17.53
CA GLY A 657 -17.54 -26.84 -16.91
C GLY A 657 -17.32 -26.36 -15.47
N THR A 658 -18.26 -25.63 -14.88
CA THR A 658 -18.18 -25.21 -13.47
C THR A 658 -18.41 -26.40 -12.53
N ILE A 659 -17.50 -26.62 -11.59
CA ILE A 659 -17.60 -27.68 -10.57
C ILE A 659 -18.25 -27.09 -9.31
N LEU A 660 -19.36 -27.69 -8.88
CA LEU A 660 -20.11 -27.33 -7.70
C LEU A 660 -19.60 -28.05 -6.45
N ASP A 661 -19.63 -27.37 -5.31
CA ASP A 661 -19.30 -27.98 -4.02
C ASP A 661 -20.32 -29.05 -3.63
N CYS A 662 -19.79 -30.22 -3.27
CA CYS A 662 -20.58 -31.37 -2.83
C CYS A 662 -20.99 -31.21 -1.37
N LYS A 663 -22.29 -31.33 -1.07
CA LYS A 663 -22.75 -31.26 0.32
C LYS A 663 -22.77 -32.66 0.96
N GLY A 664 -21.77 -32.93 1.80
CA GLY A 664 -21.76 -34.04 2.78
C GLY A 664 -22.04 -33.53 4.20
N LEU A 665 -22.13 -34.40 5.20
CA LEU A 665 -22.30 -34.02 6.61
C LEU A 665 -20.95 -33.48 7.19
N GLY A 666 -20.27 -32.61 6.43
CA GLY A 666 -18.93 -32.07 6.71
C GLY A 666 -18.01 -32.06 5.47
N VAL A 667 -16.69 -32.11 5.71
CA VAL A 667 -15.61 -32.25 4.70
C VAL A 667 -15.48 -33.69 4.15
N ASP A 668 -16.51 -34.51 4.31
CA ASP A 668 -16.50 -35.95 4.06
C ASP A 668 -16.72 -36.33 2.58
N ALA A 669 -17.12 -35.37 1.72
CA ALA A 669 -17.31 -35.56 0.29
C ALA A 669 -16.65 -34.44 -0.53
N SER A 670 -16.09 -34.79 -1.69
CA SER A 670 -15.45 -33.84 -2.62
C SER A 670 -15.71 -34.22 -4.08
N CYS A 671 -15.51 -33.26 -4.98
CA CYS A 671 -15.50 -33.55 -6.42
C CYS A 671 -14.08 -33.65 -6.99
N PRO A 672 -13.72 -34.78 -7.64
CA PRO A 672 -12.39 -34.98 -8.19
C PRO A 672 -12.19 -34.21 -9.49
N TYR A 673 -11.03 -33.59 -9.67
CA TYR A 673 -10.71 -32.77 -10.84
C TYR A 673 -10.24 -33.56 -12.09
N ASP A 674 -10.02 -34.88 -11.99
CA ASP A 674 -9.37 -35.66 -13.07
C ASP A 674 -10.22 -36.85 -13.60
N GLY A 675 -10.84 -36.64 -14.78
CA GLY A 675 -11.22 -37.69 -15.74
C GLY A 675 -12.73 -37.77 -16.09
N PRO A 676 -13.10 -38.24 -17.30
CA PRO A 676 -14.47 -38.25 -17.85
C PRO A 676 -15.47 -39.21 -17.16
N SER A 677 -15.04 -39.87 -16.07
CA SER A 677 -15.86 -40.74 -15.24
C SER A 677 -15.94 -40.28 -13.78
N LYS A 678 -15.45 -39.07 -13.45
CA LYS A 678 -15.41 -38.52 -12.09
C LYS A 678 -16.23 -37.24 -11.89
N ASP A 679 -17.24 -37.00 -12.72
CA ASP A 679 -18.12 -35.83 -12.59
C ASP A 679 -19.13 -35.96 -11.42
N LYS A 680 -18.94 -36.89 -10.48
CA LYS A 680 -19.87 -37.18 -9.39
C LYS A 680 -19.24 -36.92 -8.03
N CYS A 681 -20.04 -36.36 -7.12
CA CYS A 681 -19.66 -36.21 -5.72
C CYS A 681 -19.33 -37.56 -5.09
N GLN A 682 -18.14 -37.68 -4.49
CA GLN A 682 -17.66 -38.93 -3.87
C GLN A 682 -17.00 -38.67 -2.52
N CYS A 683 -16.92 -39.70 -1.67
CA CYS A 683 -16.30 -39.61 -0.35
C CYS A 683 -14.79 -39.40 -0.43
N VAL A 684 -14.24 -38.58 0.47
CA VAL A 684 -12.79 -38.37 0.61
C VAL A 684 -12.09 -39.63 1.16
N ALA A 685 -10.76 -39.74 0.98
CA ALA A 685 -9.99 -40.87 1.49
C ALA A 685 -10.16 -41.03 3.01
N GLY A 686 -10.26 -42.28 3.49
CA GLY A 686 -10.63 -42.59 4.87
C GLY A 686 -12.15 -42.65 5.12
N TYR A 687 -13.00 -42.33 4.14
CA TYR A 687 -14.46 -42.48 4.22
C TYR A 687 -14.97 -43.46 3.15
N GLU A 688 -16.00 -44.23 3.49
CA GLU A 688 -16.75 -45.09 2.58
C GLU A 688 -18.16 -44.54 2.33
N GLN A 689 -18.69 -44.77 1.14
CA GLN A 689 -20.02 -44.32 0.78
C GLN A 689 -21.09 -45.18 1.46
N ALA A 690 -21.96 -44.54 2.26
CA ALA A 690 -23.10 -45.15 2.93
C ALA A 690 -24.41 -44.53 2.38
N GLY A 691 -24.86 -44.99 1.22
CA GLY A 691 -26.00 -44.40 0.51
C GLY A 691 -25.65 -43.04 -0.10
N LYS A 692 -26.30 -41.96 0.38
CA LYS A 692 -26.07 -40.57 -0.05
C LYS A 692 -25.16 -39.77 0.89
N THR A 693 -24.52 -40.43 1.86
CA THR A 693 -23.61 -39.83 2.84
C THR A 693 -22.28 -40.60 2.91
N CYS A 694 -21.26 -40.01 3.53
CA CYS A 694 -19.95 -40.63 3.72
C CYS A 694 -19.74 -41.03 5.18
N ARG A 695 -19.12 -42.20 5.40
CA ARG A 695 -18.88 -42.77 6.73
C ARG A 695 -17.39 -43.08 6.92
N PHE A 696 -16.79 -42.66 8.03
CA PHE A 696 -15.38 -42.92 8.32
C PHE A 696 -15.07 -44.42 8.46
N LYS A 697 -13.98 -44.87 7.83
CA LYS A 697 -13.46 -46.24 7.89
C LYS A 697 -12.60 -46.40 9.17
N ASP A 698 -13.16 -47.07 10.17
CA ASP A 698 -12.52 -47.31 11.49
C ASP A 698 -11.87 -48.71 11.51
N GLN A 699 -10.81 -48.93 10.71
CA GLN A 699 -10.15 -50.25 10.62
C GLN A 699 -9.20 -50.49 11.81
N ASN A 700 -9.21 -51.71 12.36
CA ASN A 700 -8.30 -52.16 13.42
C ASN A 700 -6.96 -52.66 12.88
N LEU A 701 -6.01 -52.90 13.80
CA LEU A 701 -4.75 -53.55 13.47
C LEU A 701 -4.98 -54.91 12.77
N ASN A 702 -4.22 -55.17 11.71
CA ASN A 702 -4.27 -56.32 10.81
C ASN A 702 -5.47 -56.40 9.84
N GLU A 703 -6.40 -55.44 9.88
CA GLU A 703 -7.46 -55.31 8.87
C GLU A 703 -6.93 -54.67 7.58
N LYS A 704 -7.64 -54.87 6.47
CA LYS A 704 -7.20 -54.42 5.14
C LYS A 704 -7.31 -52.89 5.02
N CYS A 705 -6.29 -52.26 4.47
CA CYS A 705 -6.24 -50.82 4.20
C CYS A 705 -5.70 -50.54 2.79
N ASP A 706 -6.12 -49.43 2.20
CA ASP A 706 -5.64 -48.94 0.91
C ASP A 706 -4.75 -47.69 1.08
N SER A 707 -4.93 -46.94 2.16
CA SER A 707 -4.17 -45.75 2.54
C SER A 707 -4.00 -45.64 4.06
N ASP A 708 -3.03 -44.83 4.51
CA ASP A 708 -2.81 -44.58 5.95
C ASP A 708 -4.05 -44.01 6.66
N ALA A 709 -4.90 -43.27 5.92
CA ALA A 709 -6.15 -42.70 6.42
C ALA A 709 -7.24 -43.75 6.73
N ASP A 710 -7.10 -44.99 6.24
CA ASP A 710 -8.06 -46.06 6.52
C ASP A 710 -7.83 -46.71 7.91
N CYS A 711 -6.67 -46.49 8.54
CA CYS A 711 -6.31 -47.09 9.81
C CYS A 711 -6.77 -46.22 11.00
N GLY A 712 -7.78 -46.68 11.73
CA GLY A 712 -8.43 -45.93 12.82
C GLY A 712 -7.68 -45.97 14.16
N VAL A 713 -6.65 -46.81 14.30
CA VAL A 713 -5.83 -46.93 15.52
C VAL A 713 -4.72 -45.87 15.51
N ALA A 714 -4.58 -45.11 16.61
CA ALA A 714 -3.56 -44.08 16.72
C ALA A 714 -2.14 -44.70 16.65
N PHE A 715 -1.20 -43.98 16.04
CA PHE A 715 0.16 -44.47 15.74
C PHE A 715 0.20 -45.74 14.88
N SER A 716 -0.79 -45.93 14.01
CA SER A 716 -0.78 -46.98 12.98
C SER A 716 -0.74 -46.40 11.57
N SER A 717 -0.25 -47.18 10.63
CA SER A 717 -0.14 -46.84 9.20
C SER A 717 -0.46 -48.06 8.34
N CYS A 718 -0.76 -47.84 7.07
CA CYS A 718 -1.06 -48.90 6.14
C CYS A 718 0.21 -49.53 5.59
N GLN A 719 0.65 -50.64 6.18
CA GLN A 719 1.85 -51.36 5.77
C GLN A 719 1.46 -52.70 5.15
N ASN A 720 1.92 -52.97 3.93
CA ASN A 720 1.59 -54.20 3.19
C ASN A 720 0.07 -54.46 3.07
N LYS A 721 -0.71 -53.40 2.82
CA LYS A 721 -2.20 -53.44 2.76
C LYS A 721 -2.89 -53.88 4.04
N LYS A 722 -2.22 -53.80 5.19
CA LYS A 722 -2.81 -54.02 6.51
C LYS A 722 -2.44 -52.91 7.48
N CYS A 723 -3.35 -52.57 8.39
CA CYS A 723 -3.05 -51.59 9.42
C CYS A 723 -2.06 -52.17 10.44
N ALA A 724 -0.90 -51.55 10.59
CA ALA A 724 0.15 -51.96 11.52
C ALA A 724 0.71 -50.75 12.29
N CYS A 725 1.22 -50.97 13.50
CA CYS A 725 1.83 -49.90 14.30
C CYS A 725 3.07 -49.34 13.59
N ILE A 726 3.25 -48.02 13.67
CA ILE A 726 4.44 -47.34 13.16
C ILE A 726 5.67 -47.65 14.02
N ASP A 727 6.86 -47.39 13.46
CA ASP A 727 8.13 -47.63 14.15
C ASP A 727 8.19 -46.95 15.53
N SER A 728 8.76 -47.64 16.52
CA SER A 728 8.80 -47.26 17.95
C SER A 728 7.50 -47.47 18.75
N PHE A 729 6.46 -48.06 18.13
CA PHE A 729 5.23 -48.50 18.80
C PHE A 729 5.01 -50.00 18.61
N LYS A 730 4.44 -50.66 19.62
CA LYS A 730 4.12 -52.09 19.60
C LYS A 730 2.62 -52.32 19.84
N PRO A 731 2.02 -53.35 19.25
CA PRO A 731 0.64 -53.70 19.52
C PRO A 731 0.46 -54.19 20.96
N ASP A 732 -0.46 -53.60 21.70
CA ASP A 732 -0.89 -54.04 23.03
C ASP A 732 -2.40 -53.82 23.17
N GLY A 733 -3.15 -54.87 23.51
CA GLY A 733 -4.61 -54.80 23.65
C GLY A 733 -5.38 -54.30 22.41
N GLY A 734 -4.83 -54.44 21.19
CA GLY A 734 -5.43 -53.93 19.95
C GLY A 734 -5.14 -52.45 19.63
N LEU A 735 -4.32 -51.79 20.45
CA LEU A 735 -3.83 -50.42 20.27
C LEU A 735 -2.32 -50.41 20.02
N CYS A 736 -1.77 -49.31 19.51
CA CYS A 736 -0.33 -49.11 19.42
C CYS A 736 0.16 -48.33 20.64
N VAL A 737 1.02 -48.96 21.45
CA VAL A 737 1.62 -48.34 22.63
C VAL A 737 3.11 -48.10 22.41
N SER A 738 3.64 -46.99 22.95
CA SER A 738 5.07 -46.66 22.80
C SER A 738 5.94 -47.80 23.33
N ALA A 739 6.78 -48.38 22.47
CA ALA A 739 7.69 -49.46 22.84
C ALA A 739 8.86 -48.94 23.69
N ASP A 740 9.23 -47.67 23.51
CA ASP A 740 10.35 -46.99 24.18
C ASP A 740 9.92 -46.18 25.42
N GLY A 741 8.65 -46.26 25.84
CA GLY A 741 8.11 -45.47 26.95
C GLY A 741 7.87 -43.99 26.59
N PHE A 742 7.55 -43.18 27.60
CA PHE A 742 7.40 -41.72 27.49
C PHE A 742 8.68 -41.04 27.93
N LYS A 743 9.01 -39.90 27.33
CA LYS A 743 10.28 -39.19 27.58
C LYS A 743 10.04 -37.73 27.97
N CYS A 744 10.79 -37.28 28.96
CA CYS A 744 10.82 -35.89 29.40
C CYS A 744 12.06 -35.15 28.84
N PRO A 745 12.00 -33.82 28.67
CA PRO A 745 13.15 -33.01 28.28
C PRO A 745 14.33 -33.07 29.28
N SER A 746 14.03 -33.38 30.55
CA SER A 746 15.01 -33.62 31.60
C SER A 746 14.45 -34.60 32.64
N GLY A 747 15.27 -35.55 33.09
CA GLY A 747 14.88 -36.59 34.05
C GLY A 747 13.88 -37.62 33.52
N ASP A 748 13.45 -38.51 34.40
CA ASP A 748 12.42 -39.52 34.11
C ASP A 748 11.01 -38.99 34.43
N PRO A 749 9.98 -39.41 33.68
CA PRO A 749 8.60 -39.04 33.96
C PRO A 749 8.13 -39.58 35.31
N LEU A 750 7.28 -38.82 36.00
CA LEU A 750 6.75 -39.19 37.31
C LEU A 750 5.90 -40.47 37.20
N LYS A 751 6.25 -41.50 37.98
CA LYS A 751 5.50 -42.76 38.06
C LYS A 751 4.66 -42.82 39.33
N GLU A 752 3.46 -43.39 39.21
CA GLU A 752 2.59 -43.72 40.33
C GLU A 752 3.06 -45.02 41.02
N SER A 753 2.49 -45.32 42.18
CA SER A 753 2.89 -46.47 43.03
C SER A 753 2.76 -47.84 42.36
N ASN A 754 1.99 -47.94 41.28
CA ASN A 754 1.81 -49.13 40.44
C ASN A 754 2.80 -49.21 39.25
N GLY A 755 3.78 -48.29 39.17
CA GLY A 755 4.78 -48.22 38.10
C GLY A 755 4.32 -47.56 36.80
N LYS A 756 3.05 -47.15 36.68
CA LYS A 756 2.53 -46.41 35.50
C LYS A 756 2.88 -44.93 35.59
N ILE A 757 3.04 -44.28 34.44
CA ILE A 757 3.35 -42.85 34.38
C ILE A 757 2.11 -42.04 34.74
N ARG A 758 2.29 -41.01 35.57
CA ARG A 758 1.22 -40.08 35.94
C ARG A 758 0.87 -39.19 34.75
N VAL A 759 -0.34 -39.39 34.23
CA VAL A 759 -0.94 -38.59 33.17
C VAL A 759 -1.50 -37.30 33.78
N CYS A 760 -1.36 -36.20 33.05
CA CYS A 760 -1.94 -34.92 33.41
C CYS A 760 -2.88 -34.42 32.31
N GLY A 761 -3.83 -33.57 32.68
CA GLY A 761 -4.74 -32.93 31.74
C GLY A 761 -5.12 -31.54 32.22
N VAL A 762 -5.39 -30.63 31.28
CA VAL A 762 -5.82 -29.26 31.59
C VAL A 762 -7.30 -29.09 31.27
N SER A 763 -8.07 -28.77 32.30
CA SER A 763 -9.47 -28.36 32.14
C SER A 763 -9.58 -26.83 32.14
N PHE A 764 -10.21 -26.24 31.12
CA PHE A 764 -10.62 -24.83 31.14
C PHE A 764 -11.92 -24.69 31.95
N ARG A 765 -11.90 -23.99 33.09
CA ARG A 765 -13.14 -23.63 33.82
C ARG A 765 -13.65 -22.25 33.37
N PRO A 766 -14.90 -22.10 32.87
CA PRO A 766 -15.38 -20.83 32.29
C PRO A 766 -15.82 -19.74 33.29
N ASN A 767 -15.63 -19.90 34.60
CA ASN A 767 -16.46 -19.18 35.60
C ASN A 767 -15.75 -18.28 36.63
N GLU A 768 -14.45 -18.01 36.56
CA GLU A 768 -13.83 -17.05 37.49
C GLU A 768 -12.85 -16.11 36.76
N ILE A 769 -13.38 -15.05 36.16
CA ILE A 769 -12.59 -13.91 35.67
C ILE A 769 -13.04 -12.70 36.49
N ASN A 770 -12.46 -12.55 37.68
CA ASN A 770 -12.51 -11.30 38.45
C ASN A 770 -11.26 -11.12 39.34
N SER A 771 -10.12 -11.73 39.00
CA SER A 771 -8.83 -11.44 39.63
C SER A 771 -7.83 -10.92 38.60
N THR A 772 -7.31 -9.72 38.84
CA THR A 772 -6.27 -9.03 38.07
C THR A 772 -4.87 -9.59 38.32
N ASP A 773 -4.73 -10.92 38.26
CA ASP A 773 -3.45 -11.63 38.37
C ASP A 773 -3.33 -12.68 37.25
N PRO A 774 -2.39 -12.57 36.28
CA PRO A 774 -2.33 -13.46 35.11
C PRO A 774 -1.85 -14.88 35.41
N SER A 775 -1.56 -15.23 36.66
CA SER A 775 -0.92 -16.50 37.04
C SER A 775 -1.83 -17.51 37.74
N SER A 776 -3.16 -17.51 37.52
CA SER A 776 -4.01 -18.56 38.07
C SER A 776 -5.20 -18.94 37.19
N THR A 777 -5.12 -20.10 36.53
CA THR A 777 -6.07 -21.24 36.66
C THR A 777 -5.84 -22.31 35.58
N PHE A 778 -4.59 -22.77 35.43
CA PHE A 778 -4.33 -24.11 34.89
C PHE A 778 -4.29 -25.06 36.07
N ASN A 779 -5.30 -25.92 36.21
CA ASN A 779 -5.28 -26.95 37.24
C ASN A 779 -4.40 -28.10 36.74
N ASP A 780 -3.07 -27.91 36.83
CA ASP A 780 -2.11 -28.98 36.53
C ASP A 780 -2.22 -30.04 37.63
N SER A 781 -2.56 -31.28 37.25
CA SER A 781 -2.64 -32.41 38.18
C SER A 781 -1.27 -32.96 38.60
N CYS A 782 -0.17 -32.36 38.12
CA CYS A 782 1.20 -32.63 38.54
C CYS A 782 1.57 -31.89 39.85
N PRO A 783 2.51 -32.42 40.66
CA PRO A 783 3.00 -31.74 41.87
C PRO A 783 3.66 -30.39 41.57
N VAL A 784 2.98 -29.30 41.93
CA VAL A 784 3.27 -27.89 41.54
C VAL A 784 4.72 -27.43 41.78
N SER A 785 5.39 -27.93 42.81
CA SER A 785 6.74 -27.49 43.19
C SER A 785 7.89 -28.24 42.50
N THR A 786 7.65 -29.41 41.89
CA THR A 786 8.73 -30.28 41.37
C THR A 786 8.51 -30.75 39.94
N HIS A 787 7.26 -30.83 39.48
CA HIS A 787 6.91 -31.34 38.17
C HIS A 787 5.88 -30.43 37.48
N SER A 788 5.86 -30.45 36.16
CA SER A 788 4.88 -29.75 35.31
C SER A 788 4.38 -30.68 34.20
N CYS A 789 3.16 -30.44 33.72
CA CYS A 789 2.57 -31.21 32.64
C CYS A 789 3.28 -30.97 31.30
N PHE A 790 3.79 -32.04 30.68
CA PHE A 790 4.34 -32.04 29.33
C PHE A 790 3.31 -32.64 28.35
N TYR A 791 2.78 -31.80 27.47
CA TYR A 791 1.60 -32.11 26.66
C TYR A 791 1.92 -32.97 25.43
N HIS A 792 0.96 -33.80 25.03
CA HIS A 792 0.99 -34.54 23.79
C HIS A 792 0.20 -33.79 22.70
N PRO A 793 0.86 -33.26 21.65
CA PRO A 793 0.17 -32.64 20.53
C PRO A 793 -0.83 -33.61 19.90
N LEU A 794 -2.03 -33.12 19.58
CA LEU A 794 -3.08 -33.89 18.90
C LEU A 794 -3.61 -35.13 19.67
N ILE A 795 -3.37 -35.23 20.99
CA ILE A 795 -4.00 -36.23 21.86
C ILE A 795 -4.94 -35.52 22.84
N ARG A 796 -6.22 -35.93 22.84
CA ARG A 796 -7.27 -35.34 23.70
C ARG A 796 -7.97 -36.39 24.55
N SER A 797 -8.42 -35.99 25.73
CA SER A 797 -9.29 -36.81 26.57
C SER A 797 -10.67 -36.98 25.88
N PRO A 798 -11.51 -37.93 26.32
CA PRO A 798 -12.89 -38.05 25.83
C PRO A 798 -13.74 -36.77 26.05
N SER A 799 -13.38 -35.96 27.05
CA SER A 799 -13.98 -34.65 27.34
C SER A 799 -13.45 -33.51 26.46
N GLY A 800 -12.43 -33.76 25.64
CA GLY A 800 -11.83 -32.78 24.72
C GLY A 800 -10.65 -31.99 25.30
N ASP A 801 -10.23 -32.30 26.52
CA ASP A 801 -9.11 -31.64 27.21
C ASP A 801 -7.76 -32.11 26.65
N LEU A 802 -6.75 -31.23 26.66
CA LEU A 802 -5.38 -31.60 26.30
C LEU A 802 -4.80 -32.56 27.33
N VAL A 803 -4.12 -33.61 26.86
CA VAL A 803 -3.55 -34.65 27.70
C VAL A 803 -2.02 -34.65 27.59
N GLY A 804 -1.35 -34.81 28.73
CA GLY A 804 0.11 -34.84 28.86
C GLY A 804 0.57 -35.85 29.91
N HIS A 805 1.85 -35.79 30.28
CA HIS A 805 2.39 -36.50 31.43
C HIS A 805 3.28 -35.59 32.28
N CYS A 806 3.43 -35.91 33.57
CA CYS A 806 4.19 -35.08 34.49
C CYS A 806 5.71 -35.26 34.32
N CYS A 807 6.40 -34.18 33.98
CA CYS A 807 7.86 -34.12 33.84
C CYS A 807 8.50 -33.21 34.92
N PRO A 808 9.75 -33.46 35.34
CA PRO A 808 10.46 -32.59 36.28
C PRO A 808 10.62 -31.15 35.78
N LYS A 809 10.48 -30.16 36.66
CA LYS A 809 10.78 -28.74 36.36
C LYS A 809 12.31 -28.53 36.29
N THR A 810 12.78 -27.73 35.33
CA THR A 810 14.22 -27.43 35.13
C THR A 810 14.52 -25.95 35.38
N ASP A 811 15.64 -25.66 36.05
CA ASP A 811 16.14 -24.28 36.20
C ASP A 811 16.76 -23.77 34.88
N GLU A 812 16.57 -22.48 34.61
CA GLU A 812 16.78 -21.77 33.33
C GLU A 812 18.17 -21.90 32.66
N GLN A 813 19.17 -22.52 33.29
CA GLN A 813 20.54 -22.61 32.77
C GLN A 813 20.98 -23.98 32.23
N THR A 814 20.11 -25.00 32.22
CA THR A 814 20.44 -26.28 31.57
C THR A 814 19.82 -26.37 30.17
N SER A 815 20.69 -26.53 29.16
CA SER A 815 20.34 -26.74 27.75
C SER A 815 19.22 -27.79 27.58
N LYS A 816 17.98 -27.36 27.32
CA LYS A 816 16.82 -28.23 27.06
C LYS A 816 17.04 -29.02 25.77
N GLN A 817 17.16 -30.34 25.83
CA GLN A 817 17.26 -31.18 24.64
C GLN A 817 15.88 -31.37 23.99
N PRO A 818 15.76 -31.26 22.64
CA PRO A 818 14.50 -31.51 21.94
C PRO A 818 14.21 -33.02 21.86
N VAL A 819 13.25 -33.49 22.67
CA VAL A 819 12.87 -34.92 22.75
C VAL A 819 11.41 -35.11 22.38
N CYS A 820 11.09 -36.17 21.63
CA CYS A 820 9.71 -36.54 21.35
C CYS A 820 9.02 -37.14 22.58
N PRO A 821 7.80 -36.68 22.93
CA PRO A 821 7.10 -37.13 24.14
C PRO A 821 6.71 -38.61 24.08
N GLN A 822 6.51 -39.16 22.88
CA GLN A 822 6.31 -40.58 22.60
C GLN A 822 7.05 -40.95 21.31
N GLY A 823 7.65 -42.14 21.28
CA GLY A 823 8.42 -42.62 20.12
C GLY A 823 9.79 -41.96 19.94
N ARG A 824 10.38 -42.14 18.76
CA ARG A 824 11.68 -41.57 18.39
C ARG A 824 11.50 -40.51 17.29
N PRO A 825 12.40 -39.51 17.21
CA PRO A 825 12.42 -38.59 16.07
C PRO A 825 12.54 -39.35 14.74
N LEU A 826 11.77 -38.94 13.74
CA LEU A 826 11.81 -39.45 12.38
C LEU A 826 13.13 -39.02 11.72
N ALA A 827 13.98 -39.99 11.37
CA ALA A 827 15.28 -39.72 10.77
C ALA A 827 15.12 -39.17 9.33
N GLY A 828 15.66 -37.97 9.06
CA GLY A 828 15.70 -37.39 7.71
C GLY A 828 14.38 -36.80 7.17
N ALA A 829 13.35 -36.65 8.00
CA ALA A 829 12.06 -36.08 7.59
C ALA A 829 12.08 -34.54 7.57
N VAL A 830 11.45 -33.93 6.56
CA VAL A 830 11.11 -32.49 6.55
C VAL A 830 9.73 -32.35 7.18
N CYS A 831 9.66 -31.72 8.36
CA CYS A 831 8.41 -31.48 9.06
C CYS A 831 7.56 -30.45 8.30
N SER A 832 6.45 -30.88 7.71
CA SER A 832 5.41 -29.98 7.21
C SER A 832 4.68 -29.37 8.41
N VAL A 833 4.77 -28.05 8.59
CA VAL A 833 3.90 -27.33 9.53
C VAL A 833 2.48 -27.49 9.01
N ALA A 834 1.60 -28.12 9.79
CA ALA A 834 0.19 -28.21 9.43
C ALA A 834 -0.37 -26.78 9.31
N SER A 835 -0.70 -26.38 8.09
CA SER A 835 -1.49 -25.20 7.81
C SER A 835 -2.93 -25.52 8.15
N ASP A 836 -3.38 -25.15 9.35
CA ASP A 836 -4.82 -25.05 9.61
C ASP A 836 -5.25 -23.59 9.42
N SER A 837 -5.93 -23.39 8.30
CA SER A 837 -7.04 -22.45 8.17
C SER A 837 -8.09 -22.80 9.22
N ASP A 838 -8.19 -21.99 10.27
CA ASP A 838 -9.43 -21.42 10.79
C ASP A 838 -9.23 -20.87 12.21
N SER A 839 -9.83 -19.70 12.45
CA SER A 839 -10.12 -19.02 13.72
C SER A 839 -9.07 -18.10 14.35
N ASP A 840 -9.45 -16.83 14.36
CA ASP A 840 -9.04 -15.75 15.26
C ASP A 840 -9.07 -16.20 16.73
N ASP A 841 -7.95 -16.03 17.45
CA ASP A 841 -7.96 -15.43 18.79
C ASP A 841 -6.54 -15.18 19.31
N SER A 842 -6.22 -13.92 19.55
CA SER A 842 -4.97 -13.46 20.15
C SER A 842 -5.25 -12.93 21.57
N SER A 843 -4.99 -13.72 22.61
CA SER A 843 -4.49 -13.25 23.92
C SER A 843 -4.57 -14.32 25.01
N SER A 844 -3.44 -14.69 25.62
CA SER A 844 -3.21 -14.67 27.08
C SER A 844 -1.93 -15.42 27.45
N THR A 845 -1.07 -14.75 28.21
CA THR A 845 0.16 -15.20 28.84
C THR A 845 -0.07 -16.24 29.94
N SER A 846 0.60 -17.39 29.87
CA SER A 846 1.21 -18.05 31.03
C SER A 846 2.17 -19.14 30.57
N SER A 847 3.34 -19.15 31.18
CA SER A 847 4.51 -20.02 30.99
C SER A 847 4.22 -21.54 31.06
N ASP A 848 5.10 -22.29 30.39
CA ASP A 848 5.45 -23.72 30.62
C ASP A 848 4.85 -24.84 29.76
N SER A 849 4.36 -24.56 28.54
CA SER A 849 4.16 -25.62 27.53
C SER A 849 3.98 -25.09 26.13
N CYS A 850 4.60 -25.74 25.13
CA CYS A 850 4.53 -25.37 23.71
C CYS A 850 3.09 -25.06 23.25
N PRO A 851 2.70 -23.77 23.16
CA PRO A 851 1.42 -23.36 22.61
C PRO A 851 1.58 -23.17 21.11
N SER A 852 0.53 -23.51 20.37
CA SER A 852 0.47 -23.63 18.91
C SER A 852 0.66 -22.33 18.11
N LEU A 853 1.40 -21.32 18.57
CA LEU A 853 1.46 -20.02 17.89
C LEU A 853 2.81 -19.28 17.87
N THR A 854 3.93 -19.92 18.18
CA THR A 854 5.26 -19.32 17.89
C THR A 854 6.24 -20.31 17.26
N ASN A 855 6.85 -19.87 16.16
CA ASN A 855 7.74 -20.59 15.24
C ASN A 855 9.12 -20.95 15.84
N THR A 856 9.20 -21.34 17.10
CA THR A 856 10.47 -21.71 17.75
C THR A 856 10.31 -22.93 18.63
N CYS A 857 10.32 -24.11 18.02
CA CYS A 857 10.91 -25.28 18.65
C CYS A 857 12.44 -25.13 18.53
N ILE A 858 13.15 -24.93 19.64
CA ILE A 858 14.61 -24.96 19.62
C ILE A 858 15.03 -26.42 19.35
N GLY A 859 15.44 -26.70 18.11
CA GLY A 859 15.89 -28.01 17.62
C GLY A 859 14.74 -28.89 17.11
N VAL A 860 14.49 -28.91 15.80
CA VAL A 860 13.36 -29.61 15.18
C VAL A 860 13.61 -31.12 15.10
N SER A 861 13.17 -31.86 16.11
CA SER A 861 12.96 -33.31 16.02
C SER A 861 11.57 -33.57 15.42
N CYS A 862 11.47 -34.17 14.22
CA CYS A 862 10.18 -34.56 13.64
C CYS A 862 9.57 -35.72 14.41
N CYS A 863 8.61 -35.46 15.29
CA CYS A 863 7.97 -36.50 16.08
C CYS A 863 6.86 -37.22 15.29
N PRO A 864 6.60 -38.51 15.57
CA PRO A 864 5.51 -39.24 14.92
C PRO A 864 4.15 -38.61 15.28
N SER A 865 3.37 -38.25 14.26
CA SER A 865 1.99 -37.80 14.48
C SER A 865 1.10 -38.99 14.90
N PRO A 866 0.18 -38.80 15.86
CA PRO A 866 -0.70 -39.87 16.30
C PRO A 866 -1.72 -40.31 15.24
N CYS A 867 -2.08 -39.43 14.31
CA CYS A 867 -3.04 -39.68 13.24
C CYS A 867 -2.55 -39.11 11.90
N PRO A 868 -3.03 -39.63 10.75
CA PRO A 868 -2.66 -39.13 9.42
C PRO A 868 -3.05 -37.66 9.20
N GLY A 869 -2.12 -36.84 8.70
CA GLY A 869 -2.23 -35.37 8.69
C GLY A 869 -3.09 -34.74 7.59
N GLN A 870 -3.89 -35.51 6.85
CA GLN A 870 -4.64 -34.97 5.69
C GLN A 870 -6.02 -34.38 6.04
N LEU A 871 -6.55 -34.55 7.26
CA LEU A 871 -7.96 -34.24 7.60
C LEU A 871 -8.19 -33.73 9.05
N SER A 872 -7.21 -33.03 9.65
CA SER A 872 -7.29 -32.48 11.02
C SER A 872 -7.73 -33.49 12.10
N PHE A 873 -7.36 -34.78 11.92
CA PHE A 873 -7.65 -35.85 12.88
C PHE A 873 -6.84 -35.71 14.19
N PHE A 874 -7.45 -36.11 15.29
CA PHE A 874 -6.77 -36.19 16.59
C PHE A 874 -6.98 -37.57 17.22
N ALA A 875 -6.07 -37.95 18.13
CA ALA A 875 -6.20 -39.20 18.87
C ALA A 875 -6.96 -38.99 20.18
N SER A 876 -7.94 -39.85 20.45
CA SER A 876 -8.58 -39.98 21.75
C SER A 876 -8.77 -41.44 22.10
N SER A 877 -8.39 -41.83 23.32
CA SER A 877 -8.44 -43.23 23.78
C SER A 877 -7.75 -44.23 22.84
N GLY A 878 -6.65 -43.82 22.20
CA GLY A 878 -5.87 -44.67 21.28
C GLY A 878 -6.47 -44.81 19.87
N ARG A 879 -7.51 -44.03 19.53
CA ARG A 879 -8.12 -44.03 18.19
C ARG A 879 -8.14 -42.65 17.55
N CYS A 880 -8.02 -42.62 16.23
CA CYS A 880 -8.13 -41.41 15.43
C CYS A 880 -9.59 -41.04 15.22
N LEU A 881 -9.94 -39.81 15.57
CA LEU A 881 -11.28 -39.26 15.46
C LEU A 881 -11.26 -37.97 14.65
N ALA A 882 -12.29 -37.79 13.83
CA ALA A 882 -12.57 -36.55 13.10
C ALA A 882 -13.31 -35.57 14.01
N PRO A 883 -12.98 -34.26 13.93
CA PRO A 883 -13.89 -33.23 14.41
C PRO A 883 -15.20 -33.27 13.60
N VAL A 884 -16.33 -33.02 14.27
CA VAL A 884 -17.66 -32.97 13.65
C VAL A 884 -18.41 -31.72 14.09
N MET A 885 -19.19 -31.15 13.17
CA MET A 885 -19.91 -29.91 13.41
C MET A 885 -21.12 -30.13 14.36
N PRO A 886 -21.56 -29.10 15.11
CA PRO A 886 -22.81 -29.13 15.85
C PRO A 886 -23.98 -29.59 14.96
N GLY A 887 -24.84 -30.46 15.50
CA GLY A 887 -25.90 -31.14 14.76
C GLY A 887 -25.50 -32.49 14.15
N SER A 888 -24.20 -32.76 13.97
CA SER A 888 -23.71 -34.03 13.44
C SER A 888 -23.62 -35.12 14.50
N SER A 889 -23.72 -36.39 14.07
CA SER A 889 -23.57 -37.52 14.97
C SER A 889 -22.16 -37.59 15.56
N CYS A 890 -22.07 -37.89 16.85
CA CYS A 890 -20.80 -37.92 17.58
C CYS A 890 -20.73 -39.14 18.50
N LYS A 891 -19.51 -39.58 18.83
CA LYS A 891 -19.26 -40.67 19.78
C LYS A 891 -18.81 -40.13 21.15
N VAL A 892 -17.99 -39.08 21.14
CA VAL A 892 -17.39 -38.44 22.33
C VAL A 892 -17.43 -36.91 22.20
N ASP A 893 -17.39 -36.21 23.34
CA ASP A 893 -17.45 -34.75 23.39
C ASP A 893 -16.31 -34.09 22.62
N ALA A 894 -15.12 -34.70 22.62
CA ALA A 894 -13.94 -34.19 21.93
C ALA A 894 -14.13 -33.97 20.41
N GLN A 895 -15.11 -34.65 19.78
CA GLN A 895 -15.42 -34.46 18.36
C GLN A 895 -16.25 -33.19 18.11
N CYS A 896 -17.06 -32.79 19.07
CA CYS A 896 -17.87 -31.59 19.01
C CYS A 896 -16.95 -30.42 19.39
N GLY A 897 -16.70 -29.50 18.46
CA GLY A 897 -15.77 -28.37 18.67
C GLY A 897 -16.04 -27.51 19.93
N ARG A 898 -15.27 -26.44 20.10
CA ARG A 898 -15.33 -25.58 21.31
C ARG A 898 -16.78 -25.11 21.58
N GLY A 899 -17.23 -25.20 22.82
CA GLY A 899 -18.59 -24.81 23.22
C GLY A 899 -19.69 -25.86 22.94
N ALA A 900 -19.39 -26.99 22.30
CA ALA A 900 -20.33 -28.08 22.05
C ALA A 900 -20.08 -29.32 22.94
N SER A 901 -21.09 -30.18 23.08
CA SER A 901 -21.01 -31.48 23.77
C SER A 901 -21.82 -32.53 23.03
N CYS A 902 -21.39 -33.78 23.10
CA CYS A 902 -22.03 -34.89 22.45
C CYS A 902 -23.21 -35.39 23.30
N GLN A 903 -24.41 -34.93 22.99
CA GLN A 903 -25.62 -35.21 23.76
C GLN A 903 -26.53 -36.19 23.04
N ASN A 904 -27.26 -37.01 23.81
CA ASN A 904 -28.23 -37.93 23.23
C ASN A 904 -29.50 -37.19 22.85
N ASN A 905 -29.80 -37.11 21.56
CA ASN A 905 -31.02 -36.51 21.04
C ASN A 905 -31.85 -37.59 20.33
N LYS A 906 -32.98 -37.96 20.92
CA LYS A 906 -33.94 -38.96 20.38
C LYS A 906 -33.30 -40.30 19.98
N GLY A 907 -32.36 -40.81 20.77
CA GLY A 907 -31.74 -42.13 20.58
C GLY A 907 -30.45 -42.13 19.75
N THR A 908 -30.07 -40.97 19.19
CA THR A 908 -28.80 -40.77 18.48
C THR A 908 -27.96 -39.69 19.18
N LYS A 909 -26.68 -39.98 19.41
CA LYS A 909 -25.73 -39.00 19.97
C LYS A 909 -25.35 -37.98 18.90
N VAL A 910 -25.59 -36.70 19.16
CA VAL A 910 -25.30 -35.58 18.26
C VAL A 910 -24.63 -34.44 19.00
N CYS A 911 -23.81 -33.65 18.31
CA CYS A 911 -23.17 -32.48 18.89
C CYS A 911 -24.19 -31.37 19.14
N VAL A 912 -24.27 -30.88 20.37
CA VAL A 912 -25.19 -29.80 20.78
C VAL A 912 -24.41 -28.74 21.54
N CYS A 913 -24.68 -27.46 21.26
CA CYS A 913 -24.08 -26.35 21.99
C CYS A 913 -24.40 -26.44 23.49
N LYS A 914 -23.39 -26.22 24.33
CA LYS A 914 -23.52 -26.21 25.79
C LYS A 914 -24.37 -25.00 26.22
N SER A 915 -24.95 -25.08 27.41
CA SER A 915 -25.72 -23.97 27.99
C SER A 915 -24.88 -22.69 28.05
N GLY A 916 -25.43 -21.57 27.56
CA GLY A 916 -24.70 -20.29 27.42
C GLY A 916 -23.92 -20.13 26.11
N PHE A 917 -24.07 -21.07 25.17
CA PHE A 917 -23.54 -20.96 23.80
C PHE A 917 -24.67 -21.10 22.76
N VAL A 918 -24.60 -20.32 21.68
CA VAL A 918 -25.53 -20.33 20.55
C VAL A 918 -24.79 -20.79 19.29
N LEU A 919 -25.48 -21.55 18.44
CA LEU A 919 -24.93 -21.97 17.16
C LEU A 919 -24.91 -20.77 16.19
N ASN A 920 -23.71 -20.34 15.79
CA ASN A 920 -23.47 -19.30 14.79
C ASN A 920 -22.48 -19.81 13.74
N ASN A 921 -22.85 -19.77 12.45
CA ASN A 921 -22.04 -20.30 11.34
C ASN A 921 -21.40 -21.67 11.61
N ASP A 922 -22.23 -22.63 12.05
CA ASP A 922 -21.84 -24.01 12.40
C ASP A 922 -20.81 -24.15 13.56
N VAL A 923 -20.59 -23.09 14.34
CA VAL A 923 -19.75 -23.10 15.55
C VAL A 923 -20.57 -22.66 16.76
N CYS A 924 -20.31 -23.23 17.94
CA CYS A 924 -20.99 -22.82 19.17
C CYS A 924 -20.26 -21.62 19.80
N GLU A 925 -20.83 -20.43 19.68
CA GLU A 925 -20.31 -19.17 20.24
C GLU A 925 -20.98 -18.82 21.56
N ARG A 926 -20.27 -18.18 22.49
CA ARG A 926 -20.85 -17.83 23.80
C ARG A 926 -21.87 -16.69 23.61
N GLN A 927 -23.03 -16.85 24.24
CA GLN A 927 -24.17 -15.94 24.14
C GLN A 927 -23.94 -14.60 24.85
#